data_AF-A0A9X3WW09-F1
#
_entry.id   AF-A0A9X3WW09-F1
#
_cell.length_a   1.000
_cell.length_b   1.000
_cell.length_c   1.000
_cell.angle_alpha   90.00
_cell.angle_beta   90.00
_cell.angle_gamma   90.00
#
_symmetry.space_group_name_H-M   'P 1'
#
loop_
_entity.id
_entity.type
_entity.pdbx_description
1 polymer ?
#
loop_
_entity_poly.entity_id
_entity_poly.type
_entity_poly.pdbx_seq_one_letter_code
_entity_poly.pdbx_strand_id
1 'polypeptide(L)'
;MSRCSRAFTALSFALSFAASSLVPVAASAQGIAVGVARRAEADDDYGELSAPSRGTLRGLFGVPVAERLLAAGSVEERLRGVRRLGAIGTPEAIDALTNAFEQSSLLSRDGRTRLEGVRILAAHADREAVRPLLIRELTEGGPEARAVSHGGLARGAAALALARSRDKKATSALVSAVLQGGPGGEAASAALVVYPPVSIAPLLEGRRRIEPALAALLGDLGDVRAIPRLRQALEDTDPGFRAAAALALARLGDTSAQVAARSWVKSDDVKQKRAGAEVLARLGVDGAAEAITALLAAGPTRVDGVRLALTAPSPALVKPLVAALDALDGDDREQAIAAIGRAGGPEAAAALLAQLGKPEHATAAAFALARMPGKEARAALERALGSTSAKKGAPRRLITRAALVRALVLGDEPSGLGEALDAMANEKEPADRAVSVFGRVATGRTSVRAALDAACPEKRPCDVALVAAVARASLARAATGKDEAPAELSRVLGAKAAGKGDAPSAIEVAAGVALLADPSGTGLSTALLARWAEGESPLAPLAARALPSRDDEAIRARIKRLLAGTDPVIRAHTALGLALDPEPDATSLLANAYRFEDDPTVRRAVVRALSARREPLRAATLELARDFDPDDQVRALARAALSGRTLLPTLAVTGGPVAWISLVANAPSALPSIQGRAARLVRSDGVAVPIVADPDGVVLVPGLPDGPAALTLAPEAIPGDAGSP
;
A
#
# COMPACT_ATOMS: atom_id res chain seq x y z
N MET A 1 -23.66 -37.06 56.48
CA MET A 1 -25.13 -36.87 56.44
C MET A 1 -25.43 -35.38 56.34
N SER A 2 -26.13 -34.99 55.27
CA SER A 2 -27.00 -33.79 55.14
C SER A 2 -26.48 -32.38 55.52
N ARG A 3 -26.32 -31.58 54.45
CA ARG A 3 -26.74 -30.17 54.26
C ARG A 3 -25.83 -28.99 54.67
N CYS A 4 -25.65 -28.15 53.64
CA CYS A 4 -25.68 -26.67 53.64
C CYS A 4 -24.44 -25.85 54.04
N SER A 5 -23.81 -25.30 52.99
CA SER A 5 -23.75 -23.87 52.65
C SER A 5 -22.61 -22.98 53.20
N ARG A 6 -21.93 -22.33 52.24
CA ARG A 6 -21.16 -21.05 52.30
C ARG A 6 -19.82 -21.13 53.04
N ALA A 7 -18.70 -20.55 52.59
CA ALA A 7 -18.49 -19.33 51.82
C ALA A 7 -17.03 -19.20 51.34
N PHE A 8 -16.86 -18.45 50.24
CA PHE A 8 -15.76 -17.52 49.88
C PHE A 8 -14.37 -18.03 49.40
N THR A 9 -14.20 -17.93 48.07
CA THR A 9 -13.17 -17.18 47.32
C THR A 9 -11.75 -17.02 47.89
N ALA A 10 -10.75 -17.58 47.18
CA ALA A 10 -9.73 -16.81 46.44
C ALA A 10 -8.73 -17.71 45.66
N LEU A 11 -8.45 -17.27 44.44
CA LEU A 11 -7.21 -17.35 43.66
C LEU A 11 -6.67 -18.68 43.06
N SER A 12 -6.25 -18.49 41.79
CA SER A 12 -5.24 -19.21 41.01
C SER A 12 -5.72 -20.37 40.14
N PHE A 13 -5.54 -20.22 38.82
CA PHE A 13 -4.98 -21.17 37.83
C PHE A 13 -5.16 -20.51 36.44
N ALA A 14 -4.14 -19.95 35.78
CA ALA A 14 -3.01 -20.58 35.10
C ALA A 14 -3.43 -21.61 34.02
N LEU A 15 -3.19 -21.18 32.76
CA LEU A 15 -2.96 -21.91 31.50
C LEU A 15 -3.36 -23.39 31.38
N SER A 16 -4.17 -23.67 30.36
CA SER A 16 -4.10 -24.81 29.41
C SER A 16 -5.41 -24.86 28.61
N PHE A 17 -5.52 -25.36 27.39
CA PHE A 17 -4.64 -25.70 26.28
C PHE A 17 -5.62 -26.05 25.14
N ALA A 18 -5.12 -26.02 23.91
CA ALA A 18 -5.82 -26.35 22.67
C ALA A 18 -6.34 -27.80 22.56
N ALA A 19 -7.32 -28.01 21.68
CA ALA A 19 -7.60 -29.24 20.92
C ALA A 19 -8.81 -28.99 19.98
N SER A 20 -8.93 -29.44 18.74
CA SER A 20 -8.11 -30.26 17.85
C SER A 20 -8.79 -30.30 16.47
N SER A 21 -8.03 -30.42 15.39
CA SER A 21 -8.11 -31.57 14.47
C SER A 21 -7.00 -31.53 13.41
N LEU A 22 -6.13 -32.53 13.51
CA LEU A 22 -5.12 -32.98 12.56
C LEU A 22 -5.68 -34.20 11.81
N VAL A 23 -5.33 -34.36 10.53
CA VAL A 23 -4.98 -35.66 9.92
C VAL A 23 -3.85 -35.41 8.89
N PRO A 24 -2.85 -36.32 8.73
CA PRO A 24 -1.48 -35.98 8.33
C PRO A 24 -1.10 -36.45 6.91
N VAL A 25 0.01 -35.93 6.37
CA VAL A 25 0.79 -36.59 5.31
C VAL A 25 2.27 -36.60 5.70
N ALA A 26 2.87 -37.78 5.53
CA ALA A 26 4.13 -38.22 6.11
C ALA A 26 5.37 -37.49 5.59
N ALA A 27 6.26 -37.16 6.53
CA ALA A 27 7.66 -36.84 6.27
C ALA A 27 8.50 -38.12 6.47
N SER A 28 9.22 -38.54 5.45
CA SER A 28 10.30 -39.52 5.56
C SER A 28 11.61 -38.77 5.79
N ALA A 29 12.05 -38.75 7.05
CA ALA A 29 13.42 -38.43 7.42
C ALA A 29 14.26 -39.71 7.36
N GLN A 30 15.38 -39.66 6.65
CA GLN A 30 16.54 -40.52 6.93
C GLN A 30 17.70 -39.57 7.22
N GLY A 31 18.11 -39.53 8.49
CA GLY A 31 19.38 -38.93 8.88
C GLY A 31 20.52 -39.89 8.62
N ILE A 32 21.75 -39.36 8.56
CA ILE A 32 22.97 -40.05 8.99
C ILE A 32 24.00 -38.99 9.45
N ALA A 33 24.43 -39.21 10.68
CA ALA A 33 25.68 -38.95 11.40
C ALA A 33 26.74 -37.92 10.94
N VAL A 34 27.15 -37.18 11.97
CA VAL A 34 28.44 -36.50 12.19
C VAL A 34 29.61 -37.48 12.15
N GLY A 35 30.71 -37.12 11.48
CA GLY A 35 31.98 -37.85 11.52
C GLY A 35 33.11 -37.13 10.78
N VAL A 36 34.14 -36.73 11.52
CA VAL A 36 35.38 -36.05 11.13
C VAL A 36 36.27 -36.91 10.22
N ALA A 37 36.87 -36.34 9.17
CA ALA A 37 38.34 -36.31 8.93
C ALA A 37 38.77 -36.00 7.48
N ARG A 38 39.84 -35.19 7.42
CA ARG A 38 40.92 -35.09 6.40
C ARG A 38 40.73 -34.21 5.16
N ARG A 39 41.52 -33.12 5.21
CA ARG A 39 42.14 -32.39 4.09
C ARG A 39 42.55 -33.31 2.94
N ALA A 40 42.10 -32.96 1.74
CA ALA A 40 42.79 -33.24 0.49
C ALA A 40 42.57 -32.03 -0.44
N GLU A 41 43.69 -31.37 -0.73
CA GLU A 41 44.07 -30.55 -1.89
C GLU A 41 43.00 -29.77 -2.68
N ALA A 42 43.21 -28.45 -2.67
CA ALA A 42 42.49 -27.44 -3.42
C ALA A 42 42.94 -27.43 -4.89
N ASP A 43 41.97 -27.56 -5.80
CA ASP A 43 42.02 -26.98 -7.14
C ASP A 43 41.01 -25.81 -7.13
N ASP A 44 41.54 -24.60 -6.98
CA ASP A 44 40.78 -23.35 -7.01
C ASP A 44 40.62 -22.90 -8.48
N ASP A 45 39.42 -23.10 -9.04
CA ASP A 45 38.97 -22.39 -10.24
C ASP A 45 37.56 -21.83 -10.01
N TYR A 46 37.49 -20.78 -9.18
CA TYR A 46 36.35 -19.89 -9.09
C TYR A 46 36.86 -18.46 -9.29
N GLY A 47 36.46 -17.86 -10.42
CA GLY A 47 36.71 -16.46 -10.72
C GLY A 47 36.06 -15.53 -9.71
N GLU A 48 36.87 -15.06 -8.76
CA GLU A 48 36.57 -13.89 -7.95
C GLU A 48 36.33 -12.67 -8.85
N LEU A 49 35.25 -11.95 -8.59
CA LEU A 49 35.12 -10.55 -9.00
C LEU A 49 36.17 -9.74 -8.21
N SER A 50 37.40 -9.72 -8.76
CA SER A 50 38.55 -9.01 -8.20
C SER A 50 38.20 -7.55 -7.96
N ALA A 51 38.49 -7.06 -6.75
CA ALA A 51 38.67 -5.64 -6.49
C ALA A 51 39.65 -5.08 -7.54
N PRO A 52 39.47 -3.85 -8.06
CA PRO A 52 40.41 -3.28 -9.01
C PRO A 52 41.77 -3.13 -8.32
N SER A 53 42.74 -3.89 -8.79
CA SER A 53 44.13 -3.82 -8.34
C SER A 53 44.66 -2.39 -8.52
N ARG A 54 45.35 -1.87 -7.51
CA ARG A 54 46.15 -0.63 -7.61
C ARG A 54 47.02 -0.69 -8.87
N GLY A 55 46.72 0.15 -9.87
CA GLY A 55 47.58 0.33 -11.06
C GLY A 55 47.00 -0.01 -12.43
N THR A 56 45.68 -0.21 -12.62
CA THR A 56 45.15 -0.36 -13.98
C THR A 56 45.21 0.96 -14.78
N LEU A 57 45.46 0.90 -16.10
CA LEU A 57 45.39 2.06 -17.01
C LEU A 57 44.06 2.83 -16.90
N ARG A 58 42.98 2.12 -16.54
CA ARG A 58 41.65 2.69 -16.29
C ARG A 58 41.61 3.58 -15.04
N GLY A 59 42.39 3.27 -14.00
CA GLY A 59 42.57 4.14 -12.83
C GLY A 59 43.48 5.34 -13.12
N LEU A 60 44.59 5.12 -13.82
CA LEU A 60 45.60 6.16 -14.10
C LEU A 60 45.12 7.25 -15.07
N PHE A 61 44.27 6.90 -16.06
CA PHE A 61 43.71 7.87 -17.02
C PHE A 61 42.22 8.15 -16.81
N GLY A 62 41.52 7.34 -16.01
CA GLY A 62 40.07 7.45 -15.82
C GLY A 62 39.65 8.57 -14.89
N VAL A 63 40.37 8.76 -13.78
CA VAL A 63 40.08 9.81 -12.78
C VAL A 63 40.28 11.21 -13.38
N PRO A 64 41.41 11.54 -14.05
CA PRO A 64 41.60 12.86 -14.65
C PRO A 64 40.59 13.18 -15.77
N VAL A 65 40.14 12.18 -16.51
CA VAL A 65 39.06 12.36 -17.51
C VAL A 65 37.73 12.66 -16.81
N ALA A 66 37.42 11.96 -15.72
CA ALA A 66 36.20 12.20 -14.97
C ALA A 66 36.20 13.58 -14.30
N GLU A 67 37.32 14.03 -13.74
CA GLU A 67 37.47 15.38 -13.17
C GLU A 67 37.22 16.48 -14.22
N ARG A 68 37.73 16.31 -15.44
CA ARG A 68 37.42 17.23 -16.56
C ARG A 68 35.94 17.27 -16.90
N LEU A 69 35.26 16.12 -16.86
CA LEU A 69 33.81 16.04 -17.08
C LEU A 69 33.02 16.71 -15.95
N LEU A 70 33.48 16.61 -14.70
CA LEU A 70 32.86 17.29 -13.55
C LEU A 70 32.98 18.82 -13.62
N ALA A 71 34.04 19.33 -14.25
CA ALA A 71 34.24 20.76 -14.48
C ALA A 71 33.48 21.30 -15.70
N ALA A 72 32.81 20.44 -16.48
CA ALA A 72 32.16 20.84 -17.71
C ALA A 72 30.84 21.61 -17.47
N GLY A 73 30.47 22.45 -18.45
CA GLY A 73 29.27 23.29 -18.38
C GLY A 73 27.96 22.51 -18.47
N SER A 74 27.95 21.37 -19.17
CA SER A 74 26.76 20.52 -19.34
C SER A 74 26.47 19.65 -18.12
N VAL A 75 25.19 19.55 -17.74
CA VAL A 75 24.71 18.65 -16.68
C VAL A 75 25.01 17.19 -17.04
N GLU A 76 24.78 16.80 -18.30
CA GLU A 76 25.00 15.44 -18.80
C GLU A 76 26.47 15.04 -18.72
N GLU A 77 27.38 15.97 -19.02
CA GLU A 77 28.83 15.74 -18.89
C GLU A 77 29.23 15.55 -17.43
N ARG A 78 28.74 16.42 -16.53
CA ARG A 78 28.98 16.27 -15.09
C ARG A 78 28.45 14.95 -14.55
N LEU A 79 27.25 14.56 -14.94
CA LEU A 79 26.65 13.28 -14.56
C LEU A 79 27.47 12.10 -15.09
N ARG A 80 28.01 12.16 -16.31
CA ARG A 80 28.96 11.15 -16.81
C ARG A 80 30.23 11.12 -15.98
N GLY A 81 30.76 12.27 -15.56
CA GLY A 81 31.91 12.38 -14.66
C GLY A 81 31.66 11.66 -13.33
N VAL A 82 30.54 11.96 -12.66
CA VAL A 82 30.12 11.31 -11.40
C VAL A 82 30.03 9.80 -11.57
N ARG A 83 29.33 9.33 -12.61
CA ARG A 83 29.18 7.89 -12.90
C ARG A 83 30.50 7.21 -13.17
N ARG A 84 31.42 7.90 -13.86
CA ARG A 84 32.74 7.36 -14.18
C ARG A 84 33.58 7.17 -12.92
N LEU A 85 33.57 8.14 -11.99
CA LEU A 85 34.25 7.99 -10.70
C LEU A 85 33.64 6.85 -9.86
N GLY A 86 32.31 6.75 -9.80
CA GLY A 86 31.65 5.65 -9.10
C GLY A 86 31.96 4.28 -9.69
N ALA A 87 32.00 4.16 -11.03
CA ALA A 87 32.36 2.91 -11.70
C ALA A 87 33.84 2.54 -11.53
N ILE A 88 34.73 3.51 -11.30
CA ILE A 88 36.13 3.25 -10.94
C ILE A 88 36.20 2.73 -9.49
N GLY A 89 35.51 3.40 -8.56
CA GLY A 89 35.29 2.92 -7.19
C GLY A 89 36.55 2.82 -6.31
N THR A 90 37.73 3.20 -6.82
CA THR A 90 38.97 3.20 -6.02
C THR A 90 38.93 4.30 -4.97
N PRO A 91 39.73 4.19 -3.89
CA PRO A 91 39.78 5.21 -2.86
C PRO A 91 40.03 6.62 -3.43
N GLU A 92 40.94 6.72 -4.40
CA GLU A 92 41.29 7.98 -5.07
C GLU A 92 40.13 8.53 -5.90
N ALA A 93 39.36 7.68 -6.59
CA ALA A 93 38.21 8.11 -7.37
C ALA A 93 37.06 8.61 -6.49
N ILE A 94 36.86 7.95 -5.34
CA ILE A 94 35.87 8.38 -4.35
C ILE A 94 36.31 9.67 -3.66
N ASP A 95 37.60 9.85 -3.36
CA ASP A 95 38.12 11.09 -2.80
C ASP A 95 38.01 12.25 -3.79
N ALA A 96 38.29 12.01 -5.08
CA ALA A 96 38.05 12.98 -6.14
C ALA A 96 36.57 13.38 -6.24
N LEU A 97 35.65 12.42 -6.12
CA LEU A 97 34.21 12.68 -6.13
C LEU A 97 33.78 13.51 -4.91
N THR A 98 34.24 13.13 -3.71
CA THR A 98 33.97 13.86 -2.47
C THR A 98 34.46 15.31 -2.57
N ASN A 99 35.71 15.51 -2.97
CA ASN A 99 36.31 16.84 -3.15
C ASN A 99 35.52 17.67 -4.16
N ALA A 100 35.05 17.07 -5.25
CA ALA A 100 34.25 17.77 -6.24
C ALA A 100 32.91 18.27 -5.67
N PHE A 101 32.23 17.47 -4.84
CA PHE A 101 30.99 17.88 -4.15
C PHE A 101 31.19 18.88 -3.00
N GLU A 102 32.40 18.94 -2.44
CA GLU A 102 32.77 19.97 -1.46
C GLU A 102 33.04 21.32 -2.12
N GLN A 103 33.74 21.31 -3.27
CA GLN A 103 34.22 22.52 -3.93
C GLN A 103 33.23 23.10 -4.94
N SER A 104 32.43 22.26 -5.61
CA SER A 104 31.57 22.68 -6.71
C SER A 104 30.10 22.82 -6.30
N SER A 105 29.63 24.06 -6.19
CA SER A 105 28.20 24.34 -6.01
C SER A 105 27.33 23.88 -7.19
N LEU A 106 27.91 23.65 -8.37
CA LEU A 106 27.19 23.23 -9.57
C LEU A 106 26.72 21.77 -9.50
N LEU A 107 27.53 20.89 -8.91
CA LEU A 107 27.17 19.48 -8.72
C LEU A 107 26.04 19.34 -7.70
N SER A 108 26.08 20.16 -6.66
CA SER A 108 25.03 20.19 -5.63
C SER A 108 23.75 20.83 -6.14
N ARG A 109 23.78 21.83 -7.04
CA ARG A 109 22.54 22.48 -7.53
C ARG A 109 21.67 21.57 -8.41
N ASP A 110 22.27 20.65 -9.16
CA ASP A 110 21.51 19.73 -10.02
C ASP A 110 21.06 18.48 -9.25
N GLY A 111 19.74 18.26 -9.14
CA GLY A 111 19.17 17.17 -8.35
C GLY A 111 19.58 15.77 -8.84
N ARG A 112 19.74 15.56 -10.16
CA ARG A 112 20.15 14.27 -10.73
C ARG A 112 21.60 13.94 -10.40
N THR A 113 22.49 14.90 -10.61
CA THR A 113 23.92 14.77 -10.33
C THR A 113 24.14 14.56 -8.83
N ARG A 114 23.45 15.34 -7.99
CA ARG A 114 23.46 15.19 -6.53
C ARG A 114 22.99 13.80 -6.09
N LEU A 115 21.82 13.36 -6.54
CA LEU A 115 21.27 12.04 -6.18
C LEU A 115 22.22 10.90 -6.59
N GLU A 116 22.75 10.96 -7.80
CA GLU A 116 23.68 9.95 -8.31
C GLU A 116 24.97 9.91 -7.48
N GLY A 117 25.55 11.09 -7.19
CA GLY A 117 26.75 11.22 -6.38
C GLY A 117 26.54 10.68 -4.96
N VAL A 118 25.43 11.06 -4.30
CA VAL A 118 25.10 10.59 -2.95
C VAL A 118 24.92 9.07 -2.92
N ARG A 119 24.26 8.47 -3.91
CA ARG A 119 24.10 7.01 -3.98
C ARG A 119 25.40 6.26 -4.19
N ILE A 120 26.33 6.82 -4.97
CA ILE A 120 27.69 6.26 -5.13
C ILE A 120 28.44 6.36 -3.79
N LEU A 121 28.45 7.55 -3.18
CA LEU A 121 29.15 7.79 -1.91
C LEU A 121 28.54 7.00 -0.74
N ALA A 122 27.23 6.72 -0.77
CA ALA A 122 26.53 5.93 0.24
C ALA A 122 27.12 4.53 0.44
N ALA A 123 27.62 3.90 -0.63
CA ALA A 123 28.31 2.61 -0.54
C ALA A 123 29.66 2.68 0.20
N HIS A 124 30.17 3.88 0.45
CA HIS A 124 31.47 4.17 1.08
C HIS A 124 31.32 5.02 2.36
N ALA A 125 30.18 4.94 3.04
CA ALA A 125 29.88 5.72 4.25
C ALA A 125 30.76 5.38 5.47
N ASP A 126 31.51 4.27 5.41
CA ASP A 126 32.52 3.88 6.39
C ASP A 126 33.78 4.77 6.32
N ARG A 127 34.05 5.41 5.17
CA ARG A 127 35.21 6.28 4.98
C ARG A 127 35.01 7.62 5.67
N GLU A 128 36.03 8.05 6.43
CA GLU A 128 35.96 9.31 7.18
C GLU A 128 35.77 10.55 6.30
N ALA A 129 36.35 10.56 5.09
CA ALA A 129 36.19 11.66 4.14
C ALA A 129 34.75 11.79 3.60
N VAL A 130 34.00 10.69 3.52
CA VAL A 130 32.66 10.68 2.92
C VAL A 130 31.58 11.11 3.93
N ARG A 131 31.74 10.78 5.22
CA ARG A 131 30.72 11.02 6.24
C ARG A 131 30.29 12.49 6.38
N PRO A 132 31.17 13.50 6.39
CA PRO A 132 30.77 14.90 6.51
C PRO A 132 29.81 15.33 5.39
N LEU A 133 30.04 14.87 4.14
CA LEU A 133 29.18 15.16 3.00
C LEU A 133 27.79 14.51 3.18
N LEU A 134 27.74 13.24 3.58
CA LEU A 134 26.46 12.56 3.83
C LEU A 134 25.68 13.19 5.00
N ILE A 135 26.37 13.62 6.06
CA ILE A 135 25.76 14.35 7.18
C ILE A 135 25.22 15.69 6.69
N ARG A 136 25.97 16.39 5.84
CA ARG A 136 25.52 17.64 5.23
C ARG A 136 24.26 17.43 4.38
N GLU A 137 24.21 16.42 3.52
CA GLU A 137 23.01 16.11 2.72
C GLU A 137 21.80 15.68 3.56
N LEU A 138 22.04 15.07 4.73
CA LEU A 138 20.98 14.79 5.70
C LEU A 138 20.34 16.07 6.25
N THR A 139 21.16 17.08 6.57
CA THR A 139 20.74 18.32 7.23
C THR A 139 20.35 19.45 6.26
N GLU A 140 21.04 19.55 5.12
CA GLU A 140 20.84 20.58 4.11
C GLU A 140 19.78 20.13 3.10
N GLY A 141 18.51 20.29 3.47
CA GLY A 141 17.41 20.35 2.53
C GLY A 141 16.91 21.78 2.41
N GLY A 142 17.02 22.39 1.23
CA GLY A 142 16.23 23.58 0.92
C GLY A 142 14.72 23.34 1.11
N PRO A 143 13.87 24.38 1.00
CA PRO A 143 12.43 24.35 1.33
C PRO A 143 11.54 23.36 0.54
N GLU A 144 12.10 22.47 -0.27
CA GLU A 144 11.40 21.35 -0.93
C GLU A 144 11.12 20.18 0.05
N ALA A 145 10.60 20.53 1.22
CA ALA A 145 10.39 19.64 2.35
C ALA A 145 9.11 18.77 2.26
N ARG A 146 8.43 18.69 1.11
CA ARG A 146 7.08 18.05 1.04
C ARG A 146 6.81 17.18 -0.20
N ALA A 147 7.77 17.00 -1.09
CA ALA A 147 7.63 16.09 -2.24
C ALA A 147 8.83 15.14 -2.30
N VAL A 148 8.64 13.94 -2.86
CA VAL A 148 9.77 13.10 -3.28
C VAL A 148 10.39 13.80 -4.49
N SER A 149 11.22 14.82 -4.24
CA SER A 149 12.15 15.33 -5.23
C SER A 149 13.43 14.49 -5.16
N HIS A 150 14.29 14.64 -6.16
CA HIS A 150 15.60 14.02 -6.15
C HIS A 150 16.39 14.32 -4.86
N GLY A 151 16.15 15.47 -4.22
CA GLY A 151 16.72 15.84 -2.92
C GLY A 151 16.18 14.98 -1.76
N GLY A 152 14.90 14.62 -1.77
CA GLY A 152 14.32 13.67 -0.81
C GLY A 152 14.93 12.27 -0.94
N LEU A 153 15.13 11.79 -2.17
CA LEU A 153 15.80 10.51 -2.44
C LEU A 153 17.27 10.53 -1.98
N ALA A 154 17.99 11.63 -2.25
CA ALA A 154 19.38 11.78 -1.85
C ALA A 154 19.51 11.77 -0.32
N ARG A 155 18.65 12.53 0.38
CA ARG A 155 18.58 12.57 1.84
C ARG A 155 18.30 11.19 2.45
N GLY A 156 17.32 10.47 1.90
CA GLY A 156 16.99 9.12 2.33
C GLY A 156 18.16 8.14 2.15
N ALA A 157 18.84 8.20 1.00
CA ALA A 157 20.02 7.38 0.73
C ALA A 157 21.17 7.72 1.71
N ALA A 158 21.43 9.01 1.96
CA ALA A 158 22.45 9.44 2.92
C ALA A 158 22.13 8.97 4.35
N ALA A 159 20.87 9.11 4.80
CA ALA A 159 20.43 8.65 6.11
C ALA A 159 20.63 7.14 6.28
N LEU A 160 20.18 6.34 5.30
CA LEU A 160 20.33 4.88 5.29
C LEU A 160 21.81 4.47 5.29
N ALA A 161 22.65 5.15 4.53
CA ALA A 161 24.08 4.90 4.47
C ALA A 161 24.77 5.18 5.82
N LEU A 162 24.48 6.33 6.42
CA LEU A 162 25.00 6.70 7.73
C LEU A 162 24.57 5.70 8.81
N ALA A 163 23.29 5.28 8.81
CA ALA A 163 22.79 4.31 9.78
C ALA A 163 23.42 2.92 9.57
N ARG A 164 23.56 2.49 8.31
CA ARG A 164 24.20 1.22 7.94
C ARG A 164 25.69 1.17 8.32
N SER A 165 26.40 2.30 8.27
CA SER A 165 27.82 2.38 8.66
C SER A 165 28.06 1.99 10.12
N ARG A 166 27.04 2.12 11.00
CA ARG A 166 27.10 1.88 12.44
C ARG A 166 28.21 2.66 13.17
N ASP A 167 28.71 3.72 12.54
CA ASP A 167 29.73 4.58 13.14
C ASP A 167 29.12 5.45 14.27
N LYS A 168 29.91 5.68 15.33
CA LYS A 168 29.46 6.49 16.47
C LYS A 168 29.14 7.93 16.07
N LYS A 169 29.99 8.58 15.26
CA LYS A 169 29.78 9.97 14.80
C LYS A 169 28.55 10.06 13.90
N ALA A 170 28.38 9.10 12.98
CA ALA A 170 27.20 9.01 12.12
C ALA A 170 25.90 8.84 12.93
N THR A 171 25.91 7.96 13.94
CA THR A 171 24.75 7.76 14.83
C THR A 171 24.41 9.04 15.61
N SER A 172 25.40 9.74 16.15
CA SER A 172 25.18 11.01 16.84
C SER A 172 24.60 12.09 15.92
N ALA A 173 25.04 12.15 14.66
CA ALA A 173 24.49 13.07 13.67
C ALA A 173 23.03 12.74 13.33
N LEU A 174 22.69 11.45 13.14
CA LEU A 174 21.31 11.01 12.91
C LEU A 174 20.40 11.37 14.09
N VAL A 175 20.84 11.12 15.32
CA VAL A 175 20.07 11.49 16.53
C VAL A 175 19.88 13.00 16.61
N SER A 176 20.90 13.78 16.26
CA SER A 176 20.79 15.24 16.23
C SER A 176 19.76 15.71 15.18
N ALA A 177 19.74 15.08 14.00
CA ALA A 177 18.73 15.35 12.99
C ALA A 177 17.30 14.98 13.47
N VAL A 178 17.12 13.83 14.13
CA VAL A 178 15.83 13.42 14.71
C VAL A 178 15.28 14.48 15.68
N LEU A 179 16.16 15.07 16.50
CA LEU A 179 15.77 16.08 17.48
C LEU A 179 15.47 17.45 16.88
N GLN A 180 16.18 17.82 15.80
CA GLN A 180 15.88 19.01 15.03
C GLN A 180 14.55 18.88 14.28
N GLY A 181 14.15 17.64 13.95
CA GLY A 181 12.92 17.34 13.23
C GLY A 181 13.00 17.68 11.74
N GLY A 182 11.83 17.87 11.12
CA GLY A 182 11.73 18.11 9.68
C GLY A 182 12.15 16.90 8.83
N PRO A 183 12.37 17.11 7.51
CA PRO A 183 12.65 16.01 6.58
C PRO A 183 13.94 15.24 6.89
N GLY A 184 14.95 15.91 7.46
CA GLY A 184 16.19 15.29 7.92
C GLY A 184 15.95 14.37 9.12
N GLY A 185 15.18 14.83 10.11
CA GLY A 185 14.81 14.03 11.26
C GLY A 185 13.95 12.83 10.92
N GLU A 186 12.99 12.99 9.99
CA GLU A 186 12.16 11.89 9.49
C GLU A 186 13.00 10.82 8.77
N ALA A 187 13.88 11.24 7.86
CA ALA A 187 14.79 10.34 7.16
C ALA A 187 15.76 9.63 8.12
N ALA A 188 16.30 10.34 9.10
CA ALA A 188 17.18 9.78 10.12
C ALA A 188 16.45 8.76 11.01
N SER A 189 15.23 9.07 11.45
CA SER A 189 14.39 8.17 12.24
C SER A 189 14.10 6.87 11.48
N ALA A 190 13.63 7.00 10.23
CA ALA A 190 13.37 5.86 9.36
C ALA A 190 14.62 5.01 9.13
N ALA A 191 15.78 5.64 8.90
CA ALA A 191 17.05 4.95 8.69
C ALA A 191 17.51 4.18 9.94
N LEU A 192 17.35 4.75 11.14
CA LEU A 192 17.70 4.09 12.40
C LEU A 192 16.77 2.90 12.70
N VAL A 193 15.49 2.96 12.31
CA VAL A 193 14.59 1.80 12.41
C VAL A 193 15.01 0.68 11.45
N VAL A 194 15.47 1.02 10.25
CA VAL A 194 15.94 0.04 9.25
C VAL A 194 17.27 -0.59 9.64
N TYR A 195 18.19 0.21 10.16
CA TYR A 195 19.50 -0.23 10.64
C TYR A 195 19.66 0.17 12.12
N PRO A 196 19.04 -0.57 13.05
CA PRO A 196 19.14 -0.27 14.48
C PRO A 196 20.59 -0.23 14.96
N PRO A 197 20.95 0.74 15.81
CA PRO A 197 22.29 0.81 16.37
C PRO A 197 22.53 -0.39 17.29
N VAL A 198 23.77 -0.89 17.31
CA VAL A 198 24.16 -2.06 18.13
C VAL A 198 23.91 -1.79 19.63
N SER A 199 24.08 -0.53 20.05
CA SER A 199 23.81 -0.06 21.40
C SER A 199 22.95 1.20 21.35
N ILE A 200 22.01 1.32 22.28
CA ILE A 200 21.23 2.54 22.48
C ILE A 200 21.98 3.59 23.31
N ALA A 201 23.14 3.26 23.89
CA ALA A 201 23.90 4.19 24.72
C ALA A 201 24.25 5.51 23.99
N PRO A 202 24.70 5.50 22.71
CA PRO A 202 24.96 6.73 21.96
C PRO A 202 23.72 7.61 21.76
N LEU A 203 22.51 7.02 21.75
CA LEU A 203 21.26 7.76 21.60
C LEU A 203 20.93 8.54 22.88
N LEU A 204 21.44 8.07 24.02
CA LEU A 204 21.16 8.55 25.37
C LEU A 204 22.34 9.33 26.00
N GLU A 205 23.51 9.29 25.36
CA GLU A 205 24.76 9.88 25.86
C GLU A 205 24.64 11.40 25.98
N GLY A 206 25.02 11.95 27.14
CA GLY A 206 24.93 13.39 27.42
C GLY A 206 23.51 13.94 27.62
N ARG A 207 22.47 13.10 27.54
CA ARG A 207 21.06 13.54 27.66
C ARG A 207 20.54 13.40 29.07
N ARG A 208 20.19 14.54 29.67
CA ARG A 208 19.52 14.61 30.98
C ARG A 208 18.02 14.35 30.89
N ARG A 209 17.39 14.71 29.77
CA ARG A 209 15.95 14.52 29.49
C ARG A 209 15.81 13.77 28.17
N ILE A 210 14.70 13.05 28.01
CA ILE A 210 14.37 12.37 26.74
C ILE A 210 13.36 13.22 25.99
N GLU A 211 13.79 13.88 24.93
CA GLU A 211 12.91 14.71 24.10
C GLU A 211 11.81 13.87 23.44
N PRO A 212 10.60 14.43 23.19
CA PRO A 212 9.50 13.67 22.61
C PRO A 212 9.83 12.95 21.31
N ALA A 213 10.64 13.56 20.43
CA ALA A 213 11.10 12.93 19.19
C ALA A 213 12.00 11.71 19.43
N LEU A 214 12.89 11.79 20.44
CA LEU A 214 13.73 10.66 20.83
C LEU A 214 12.92 9.57 21.52
N ALA A 215 11.95 9.92 22.39
CA ALA A 215 11.05 8.94 22.99
C ALA A 215 10.25 8.18 21.91
N ALA A 216 9.72 8.90 20.91
CA ALA A 216 9.04 8.28 19.77
C ALA A 216 9.96 7.33 19.01
N LEU A 217 11.18 7.77 18.66
CA LEU A 217 12.18 6.91 18.00
C LEU A 217 12.48 5.65 18.84
N LEU A 218 12.68 5.78 20.15
CA LEU A 218 12.95 4.62 21.02
C LEU A 218 11.78 3.64 21.05
N GLY A 219 10.54 4.14 21.02
CA GLY A 219 9.35 3.31 20.86
C GLY A 219 9.30 2.61 19.50
N ASP A 220 9.64 3.32 18.42
CA ASP A 220 9.61 2.79 17.05
C ASP A 220 10.75 1.81 16.76
N LEU A 221 11.90 1.96 17.43
CA LEU A 221 13.00 1.00 17.41
C LEU A 221 12.61 -0.35 18.03
N GLY A 222 11.62 -0.38 18.93
CA GLY A 222 11.21 -1.60 19.63
C GLY A 222 12.25 -2.14 20.61
N ASP A 223 13.29 -1.37 20.95
CA ASP A 223 14.40 -1.85 21.79
C ASP A 223 14.06 -1.71 23.28
N VAL A 224 13.78 -2.85 23.92
CA VAL A 224 13.44 -2.94 25.35
C VAL A 224 14.53 -2.39 26.27
N ARG A 225 15.78 -2.26 25.81
CA ARG A 225 16.87 -1.63 26.59
C ARG A 225 16.55 -0.17 26.92
N ALA A 226 15.65 0.48 26.17
CA ALA A 226 15.22 1.86 26.42
C ALA A 226 14.29 2.01 27.63
N ILE A 227 13.63 0.93 28.08
CA ILE A 227 12.59 0.96 29.12
C ILE A 227 13.05 1.66 30.41
N PRO A 228 14.24 1.38 31.00
CA PRO A 228 14.66 2.04 32.23
C PRO A 228 14.75 3.58 32.10
N ARG A 229 15.27 4.07 30.97
CA ARG A 229 15.36 5.51 30.71
C ARG A 229 14.00 6.14 30.41
N LEU A 230 13.13 5.43 29.71
CA LEU A 230 11.76 5.90 29.45
C LEU A 230 10.93 5.94 30.74
N ARG A 231 11.11 4.99 31.65
CA ARG A 231 10.48 5.02 32.99
C ARG A 231 10.95 6.23 33.79
N GLN A 232 12.24 6.54 33.78
CA GLN A 232 12.74 7.77 34.39
C GLN A 232 12.13 9.02 33.74
N ALA A 233 11.93 9.02 32.42
CA ALA A 233 11.30 10.12 31.70
C ALA A 233 9.79 10.28 32.01
N LEU A 234 9.12 9.29 32.61
CA LEU A 234 7.76 9.47 33.15
C LEU A 234 7.72 10.43 34.34
N GLU A 235 8.83 10.65 35.01
CA GLU A 235 8.95 11.55 36.17
C GLU A 235 9.33 12.98 35.75
N ASP A 236 9.43 13.26 34.44
CA ASP A 236 9.77 14.59 33.92
C ASP A 236 8.73 15.65 34.36
N THR A 237 9.16 16.88 34.61
CA THR A 237 8.27 17.96 35.03
C THR A 237 7.33 18.42 33.92
N ASP A 238 7.77 18.33 32.66
CA ASP A 238 6.99 18.76 31.49
C ASP A 238 5.98 17.68 31.06
N PRO A 239 4.69 18.01 30.97
CA PRO A 239 3.66 17.06 30.55
C PRO A 239 3.88 16.41 29.18
N GLY A 240 4.45 17.14 28.22
CA GLY A 240 4.71 16.65 26.87
C GLY A 240 5.81 15.59 26.86
N PHE A 241 6.86 15.77 27.66
CA PHE A 241 7.93 14.77 27.84
C PHE A 241 7.40 13.50 28.49
N ARG A 242 6.63 13.64 29.59
CA ARG A 242 5.99 12.48 30.24
C ARG A 242 5.06 11.72 29.29
N ALA A 243 4.22 12.43 28.54
CA ALA A 243 3.27 11.82 27.61
C ALA A 243 4.00 11.05 26.50
N ALA A 244 5.08 11.61 25.94
CA ALA A 244 5.88 10.94 24.93
C ALA A 244 6.55 9.66 25.47
N ALA A 245 7.12 9.73 26.68
CA ALA A 245 7.69 8.56 27.35
C ALA A 245 6.64 7.47 27.62
N ALA A 246 5.44 7.86 28.08
CA ALA A 246 4.33 6.94 28.30
C ALA A 246 3.84 6.26 27.02
N LEU A 247 3.72 7.00 25.92
CA LEU A 247 3.35 6.45 24.62
C LEU A 247 4.42 5.49 24.09
N ALA A 248 5.70 5.82 24.25
CA ALA A 248 6.81 4.96 23.88
C ALA A 248 6.81 3.65 24.70
N LEU A 249 6.63 3.75 26.03
CA LEU A 249 6.50 2.58 26.90
C LEU A 249 5.30 1.71 26.51
N ALA A 250 4.15 2.32 26.20
CA ALA A 250 2.98 1.59 25.72
C ALA A 250 3.23 0.85 24.40
N ARG A 251 3.99 1.45 23.46
CA ARG A 251 4.43 0.77 22.22
C ARG A 251 5.36 -0.41 22.51
N LEU A 252 6.20 -0.30 23.54
CA LEU A 252 7.08 -1.38 24.01
C LEU A 252 6.35 -2.42 24.88
N GLY A 253 5.05 -2.25 25.15
CA GLY A 253 4.27 -3.14 26.00
C GLY A 253 4.54 -2.99 27.50
N ASP A 254 5.22 -1.92 27.93
CA ASP A 254 5.51 -1.67 29.33
C ASP A 254 4.33 -0.95 30.03
N THR A 255 3.84 -1.54 31.11
CA THR A 255 2.65 -1.08 31.82
C THR A 255 2.93 0.01 32.86
N SER A 256 4.18 0.48 33.02
CA SER A 256 4.53 1.46 34.05
C SER A 256 3.82 2.81 33.86
N ALA A 257 3.44 3.12 32.62
CA ALA A 257 2.67 4.32 32.29
C ALA A 257 1.19 4.23 32.68
N GLN A 258 0.67 3.06 33.10
CA GLN A 258 -0.75 2.85 33.36
C GLN A 258 -1.30 3.77 34.47
N VAL A 259 -0.54 3.94 35.56
CA VAL A 259 -0.96 4.77 36.70
C VAL A 259 -1.07 6.23 36.29
N ALA A 260 -0.08 6.74 35.56
CA ALA A 260 -0.10 8.09 35.01
C ALA A 260 -1.23 8.28 33.98
N ALA A 261 -1.43 7.32 33.08
CA ALA A 261 -2.50 7.37 32.10
C ALA A 261 -3.89 7.44 32.76
N ARG A 262 -4.13 6.69 33.85
CA ARG A 262 -5.39 6.73 34.61
C ARG A 262 -5.64 8.08 35.29
N SER A 263 -4.60 8.81 35.68
CA SER A 263 -4.75 10.17 36.20
C SER A 263 -4.98 11.18 35.08
N TRP A 264 -4.27 11.03 33.95
CA TRP A 264 -4.38 11.92 32.80
C TRP A 264 -5.76 11.93 32.15
N VAL A 265 -6.45 10.78 32.08
CA VAL A 265 -7.83 10.71 31.58
C VAL A 265 -8.81 11.56 32.41
N LYS A 266 -8.48 11.85 33.67
CA LYS A 266 -9.28 12.68 34.59
C LYS A 266 -8.83 14.15 34.63
N SER A 267 -7.69 14.47 34.03
CA SER A 267 -7.13 15.84 33.98
C SER A 267 -7.95 16.71 33.03
N ASP A 268 -8.07 18.02 33.27
CA ASP A 268 -8.75 18.92 32.33
C ASP A 268 -7.95 19.23 31.06
N ASP A 269 -6.65 18.92 31.04
CA ASP A 269 -5.81 19.10 29.86
C ASP A 269 -6.16 18.08 28.76
N VAL A 270 -6.66 18.59 27.64
CA VAL A 270 -7.01 17.82 26.43
C VAL A 270 -5.86 16.93 25.95
N LYS A 271 -4.62 17.41 25.99
CA LYS A 271 -3.45 16.64 25.53
C LYS A 271 -3.20 15.46 26.45
N GLN A 272 -3.32 15.66 27.76
CA GLN A 272 -3.19 14.59 28.74
C GLN A 272 -4.33 13.57 28.63
N LYS A 273 -5.59 14.02 28.50
CA LYS A 273 -6.73 13.10 28.29
C LYS A 273 -6.50 12.19 27.08
N ARG A 274 -6.10 12.77 25.95
CA ARG A 274 -5.79 12.03 24.71
C ARG A 274 -4.66 11.02 24.92
N ALA A 275 -3.54 11.46 25.48
CA ALA A 275 -2.39 10.60 25.74
C ALA A 275 -2.74 9.45 26.70
N GLY A 276 -3.48 9.74 27.77
CA GLY A 276 -3.92 8.74 28.74
C GLY A 276 -4.83 7.69 28.10
N ALA A 277 -5.85 8.12 27.35
CA ALA A 277 -6.73 7.19 26.64
C ALA A 277 -5.99 6.35 25.61
N GLU A 278 -5.05 6.94 24.85
CA GLU A 278 -4.25 6.20 23.87
C GLU A 278 -3.32 5.17 24.53
N VAL A 279 -2.67 5.53 25.65
CA VAL A 279 -1.84 4.58 26.42
C VAL A 279 -2.69 3.41 26.93
N LEU A 280 -3.85 3.67 27.54
CA LEU A 280 -4.73 2.60 28.05
C LEU A 280 -5.25 1.71 26.91
N ALA A 281 -5.66 2.31 25.79
CA ALA A 281 -6.14 1.58 24.62
C ALA A 281 -5.05 0.69 24.00
N ARG A 282 -3.82 1.22 23.84
CA ARG A 282 -2.68 0.45 23.30
C ARG A 282 -2.24 -0.68 24.21
N LEU A 283 -2.26 -0.47 25.52
CA LEU A 283 -1.93 -1.50 26.50
C LEU A 283 -3.04 -2.56 26.66
N GLY A 284 -4.25 -2.29 26.16
CA GLY A 284 -5.38 -3.21 26.27
C GLY A 284 -5.83 -3.45 27.72
N VAL A 285 -5.67 -2.45 28.59
CA VAL A 285 -5.98 -2.57 30.03
C VAL A 285 -7.37 -2.05 30.37
N ASP A 286 -7.91 -2.51 31.50
CA ASP A 286 -9.18 -2.02 32.06
C ASP A 286 -9.18 -0.49 32.20
N GLY A 287 -10.31 0.13 31.87
CA GLY A 287 -10.47 1.58 31.84
C GLY A 287 -10.35 2.21 30.45
N ALA A 288 -9.88 1.45 29.44
CA ALA A 288 -9.70 1.99 28.07
C ALA A 288 -11.03 2.41 27.43
N ALA A 289 -12.08 1.58 27.55
CA ALA A 289 -13.39 1.90 26.97
C ALA A 289 -14.04 3.12 27.63
N GLU A 290 -13.90 3.25 28.95
CA GLU A 290 -14.35 4.41 29.72
C GLU A 290 -13.58 5.67 29.33
N ALA A 291 -12.26 5.57 29.13
CA ALA A 291 -11.42 6.68 28.68
C ALA A 291 -11.82 7.15 27.26
N ILE A 292 -12.04 6.21 26.34
CA ILE A 292 -12.50 6.53 24.97
C ILE A 292 -13.90 7.15 25.02
N THR A 293 -14.80 6.64 25.87
CA THR A 293 -16.14 7.21 26.10
C THR A 293 -16.07 8.67 26.55
N ALA A 294 -15.14 8.99 27.46
CA ALA A 294 -14.92 10.36 27.90
C ALA A 294 -14.43 11.28 26.76
N LEU A 295 -13.58 10.77 25.85
CA LEU A 295 -13.16 11.53 24.67
C LEU A 295 -14.31 11.77 23.69
N LEU A 296 -15.16 10.78 23.45
CA LEU A 296 -16.33 10.87 22.58
C LEU A 296 -17.35 11.92 23.07
N ALA A 297 -17.51 12.06 24.38
CA ALA A 297 -18.44 13.00 24.98
C ALA A 297 -18.06 14.47 24.74
N ALA A 298 -16.76 14.80 24.69
CA ALA A 298 -16.28 16.18 24.57
C ALA A 298 -15.92 16.56 23.13
N GLY A 299 -16.45 17.71 22.66
CA GLY A 299 -16.26 18.18 21.28
C GLY A 299 -14.80 18.20 20.78
N PRO A 300 -13.85 18.81 21.50
CA PRO A 300 -12.44 18.88 21.05
C PRO A 300 -11.73 17.52 20.93
N THR A 301 -12.24 16.47 21.58
CA THR A 301 -11.60 15.15 21.63
C THR A 301 -12.41 14.07 20.91
N ARG A 302 -13.59 14.40 20.39
CA ARG A 302 -14.53 13.42 19.85
C ARG A 302 -13.92 12.61 18.70
N VAL A 303 -13.24 13.29 17.78
CA VAL A 303 -12.55 12.66 16.65
C VAL A 303 -11.45 11.71 17.12
N ASP A 304 -10.68 12.08 18.15
CA ASP A 304 -9.70 11.17 18.75
C ASP A 304 -10.36 9.95 19.40
N GLY A 305 -11.52 10.14 20.04
CA GLY A 305 -12.33 9.06 20.58
C GLY A 305 -12.77 8.07 19.48
N VAL A 306 -13.23 8.57 18.33
CA VAL A 306 -13.60 7.74 17.16
C VAL A 306 -12.38 6.99 16.63
N ARG A 307 -11.25 7.69 16.44
CA ARG A 307 -9.98 7.09 16.01
C ARG A 307 -9.53 5.96 16.93
N LEU A 308 -9.59 6.16 18.25
CA LEU A 308 -9.21 5.14 19.23
C LEU A 308 -10.23 4.00 19.29
N ALA A 309 -11.52 4.25 19.12
CA ALA A 309 -12.54 3.20 19.03
C ALA A 309 -12.33 2.30 17.79
N LEU A 310 -11.80 2.84 16.69
CA LEU A 310 -11.45 2.05 15.51
C LEU A 310 -10.24 1.13 15.73
N THR A 311 -9.27 1.54 16.56
CA THR A 311 -8.04 0.77 16.83
C THR A 311 -8.16 -0.17 18.03
N ALA A 312 -9.01 0.18 19.01
CA ALA A 312 -9.32 -0.62 20.19
C ALA A 312 -10.84 -0.86 20.29
N PRO A 313 -11.43 -1.67 19.39
CA PRO A 313 -12.86 -1.91 19.38
C PRO A 313 -13.32 -2.64 20.65
N SER A 314 -14.43 -2.19 21.22
CA SER A 314 -15.05 -2.80 22.40
C SER A 314 -16.57 -2.68 22.33
N PRO A 315 -17.34 -3.74 22.66
CA PRO A 315 -18.80 -3.68 22.72
C PRO A 315 -19.33 -2.55 23.64
N ALA A 316 -18.57 -2.19 24.68
CA ALA A 316 -18.94 -1.10 25.60
C ALA A 316 -18.99 0.28 24.90
N LEU A 317 -18.33 0.44 23.75
CA LEU A 317 -18.28 1.70 23.00
C LEU A 317 -19.49 1.89 22.08
N VAL A 318 -20.33 0.87 21.86
CA VAL A 318 -21.47 0.96 20.93
C VAL A 318 -22.42 2.09 21.33
N LYS A 319 -22.85 2.16 22.59
CA LYS A 319 -23.77 3.21 23.06
C LYS A 319 -23.14 4.62 23.01
N PRO A 320 -21.92 4.85 23.51
CA PRO A 320 -21.21 6.12 23.35
C PRO A 320 -21.07 6.56 21.89
N LEU A 321 -20.71 5.65 20.98
CA LEU A 321 -20.56 5.96 19.57
C LEU A 321 -21.89 6.35 18.93
N VAL A 322 -22.97 5.62 19.22
CA VAL A 322 -24.32 5.95 18.74
C VAL A 322 -24.75 7.35 19.22
N ALA A 323 -24.49 7.69 20.49
CA ALA A 323 -24.80 9.00 21.03
C ALA A 323 -23.95 10.13 20.40
N ALA A 324 -22.74 9.80 19.95
CA ALA A 324 -21.84 10.77 19.31
C ALA A 324 -22.19 11.04 17.83
N LEU A 325 -22.98 10.18 17.16
CA LEU A 325 -23.25 10.28 15.72
C LEU A 325 -23.86 11.63 15.31
N ASP A 326 -24.81 12.14 16.09
CA ASP A 326 -25.51 13.39 15.78
C ASP A 326 -24.60 14.62 15.95
N ALA A 327 -23.48 14.47 16.66
CA ALA A 327 -22.50 15.52 16.91
C ALA A 327 -21.21 15.37 16.08
N LEU A 328 -21.25 14.49 15.07
CA LEU A 328 -20.18 14.22 14.12
C LEU A 328 -20.66 14.55 12.71
N ASP A 329 -19.75 15.05 11.88
CA ASP A 329 -20.04 15.44 10.50
C ASP A 329 -19.17 14.66 9.51
N GLY A 330 -19.70 14.47 8.30
CA GLY A 330 -19.00 13.85 7.18
C GLY A 330 -18.27 12.56 7.54
N ASP A 331 -16.99 12.51 7.21
CA ASP A 331 -16.10 11.35 7.38
C ASP A 331 -16.03 10.87 8.84
N ASP A 332 -16.07 11.76 9.83
CA ASP A 332 -15.97 11.37 11.24
C ASP A 332 -17.21 10.58 11.68
N ARG A 333 -18.39 10.92 11.14
CA ARG A 333 -19.64 10.18 11.39
C ARG A 333 -19.57 8.78 10.76
N GLU A 334 -19.07 8.67 9.53
CA GLU A 334 -18.88 7.38 8.86
C GLU A 334 -17.86 6.51 9.60
N GLN A 335 -16.77 7.09 10.08
CA GLN A 335 -15.77 6.42 10.92
C GLN A 335 -16.37 5.92 12.24
N ALA A 336 -17.26 6.69 12.87
CA ALA A 336 -17.97 6.24 14.07
C ALA A 336 -18.92 5.07 13.77
N ILE A 337 -19.62 5.08 12.64
CA ILE A 337 -20.45 3.94 12.20
C ILE A 337 -19.57 2.70 11.93
N ALA A 338 -18.40 2.88 11.30
CA ALA A 338 -17.44 1.81 11.11
C ALA A 338 -16.90 1.27 12.44
N ALA A 339 -16.67 2.14 13.44
CA ALA A 339 -16.26 1.74 14.78
C ALA A 339 -17.34 0.92 15.50
N ILE A 340 -18.63 1.25 15.33
CA ILE A 340 -19.74 0.43 15.82
C ILE A 340 -19.69 -0.98 15.19
N GLY A 341 -19.45 -1.07 13.87
CA GLY A 341 -19.29 -2.35 13.18
C GLY A 341 -18.08 -3.16 13.67
N ARG A 342 -16.96 -2.51 13.98
CA ARG A 342 -15.76 -3.19 14.54
C ARG A 342 -15.96 -3.64 15.98
N ALA A 343 -16.73 -2.90 16.79
CA ALA A 343 -17.06 -3.28 18.15
C ALA A 343 -17.83 -4.61 18.22
N GLY A 344 -18.70 -4.85 17.25
CA GLY A 344 -19.42 -6.12 17.09
C GLY A 344 -20.47 -6.41 18.16
N GLY A 345 -21.08 -7.59 18.07
CA GLY A 345 -22.10 -8.05 19.01
C GLY A 345 -23.54 -7.63 18.66
N PRO A 346 -24.53 -8.09 19.46
CA PRO A 346 -25.95 -7.90 19.17
C PRO A 346 -26.38 -6.43 19.27
N GLU A 347 -25.82 -5.66 20.21
CA GLU A 347 -26.11 -4.23 20.34
C GLU A 347 -25.63 -3.44 19.11
N ALA A 348 -24.43 -3.75 18.58
CA ALA A 348 -23.94 -3.14 17.35
C ALA A 348 -24.81 -3.50 16.14
N ALA A 349 -25.22 -4.77 16.00
CA ALA A 349 -26.11 -5.21 14.93
C ALA A 349 -27.46 -4.48 14.93
N ALA A 350 -28.07 -4.32 16.11
CA ALA A 350 -29.31 -3.56 16.26
C ALA A 350 -29.10 -2.07 15.93
N ALA A 351 -28.02 -1.47 16.43
CA ALA A 351 -27.70 -0.07 16.18
C ALA A 351 -27.47 0.20 14.69
N LEU A 352 -26.68 -0.62 14.00
CA LEU A 352 -26.42 -0.49 12.57
C LEU A 352 -27.67 -0.72 11.73
N LEU A 353 -28.52 -1.69 12.09
CA LEU A 353 -29.80 -1.89 11.40
C LEU A 353 -30.73 -0.67 11.54
N ALA A 354 -30.71 0.01 12.69
CA ALA A 354 -31.44 1.26 12.86
C ALA A 354 -30.85 2.40 12.00
N GLN A 355 -29.51 2.51 11.93
CA GLN A 355 -28.85 3.50 11.07
C GLN A 355 -29.07 3.22 9.58
N LEU A 356 -29.24 1.96 9.18
CA LEU A 356 -29.55 1.58 7.80
C LEU A 356 -30.87 2.20 7.30
N GLY A 357 -31.82 2.47 8.22
CA GLY A 357 -33.07 3.15 7.91
C GLY A 357 -32.95 4.66 7.70
N LYS A 358 -31.81 5.27 8.04
CA LYS A 358 -31.55 6.71 7.85
C LYS A 358 -30.78 6.92 6.54
N PRO A 359 -31.32 7.66 5.55
CA PRO A 359 -30.70 7.81 4.23
C PRO A 359 -29.23 8.27 4.28
N GLU A 360 -28.91 9.23 5.17
CA GLU A 360 -27.55 9.76 5.34
C GLU A 360 -26.55 8.72 5.86
N HIS A 361 -27.01 7.74 6.64
CA HIS A 361 -26.15 6.76 7.30
C HIS A 361 -26.17 5.40 6.59
N ALA A 362 -27.11 5.21 5.66
CA ALA A 362 -27.45 3.91 5.12
C ALA A 362 -26.24 3.21 4.50
N THR A 363 -25.44 3.91 3.70
CA THR A 363 -24.25 3.34 3.05
C THR A 363 -23.20 2.88 4.06
N ALA A 364 -22.84 3.74 5.02
CA ALA A 364 -21.87 3.40 6.06
C ALA A 364 -22.37 2.25 6.95
N ALA A 365 -23.66 2.25 7.30
CA ALA A 365 -24.27 1.19 8.11
C ALA A 365 -24.35 -0.15 7.36
N ALA A 366 -24.67 -0.12 6.07
CA ALA A 366 -24.67 -1.29 5.19
C ALA A 366 -23.27 -1.89 5.08
N PHE A 367 -22.24 -1.06 4.86
CA PHE A 367 -20.85 -1.49 4.81
C PHE A 367 -20.38 -2.06 6.15
N ALA A 368 -20.72 -1.41 7.26
CA ALA A 368 -20.40 -1.87 8.60
C ALA A 368 -21.05 -3.23 8.89
N LEU A 369 -22.33 -3.45 8.56
CA LEU A 369 -23.01 -4.74 8.69
C LEU A 369 -22.38 -5.82 7.81
N ALA A 370 -21.95 -5.47 6.59
CA ALA A 370 -21.31 -6.41 5.68
C ALA A 370 -19.99 -6.96 6.22
N ARG A 371 -19.20 -6.13 6.93
CA ARG A 371 -17.88 -6.48 7.48
C ARG A 371 -17.89 -6.87 8.95
N MET A 372 -18.98 -6.60 9.68
CA MET A 372 -19.08 -6.91 11.10
C MET A 372 -19.02 -8.44 11.32
N PRO A 373 -18.13 -8.93 12.20
CA PRO A 373 -18.05 -10.35 12.50
C PRO A 373 -19.28 -10.85 13.27
N GLY A 374 -19.54 -12.15 13.20
CA GLY A 374 -20.58 -12.81 14.00
C GLY A 374 -21.93 -12.96 13.29
N LYS A 375 -22.74 -13.90 13.80
CA LYS A 375 -24.04 -14.28 13.23
C LYS A 375 -25.11 -13.21 13.39
N GLU A 376 -24.95 -12.30 14.34
CA GLU A 376 -25.88 -11.21 14.64
C GLU A 376 -25.94 -10.22 13.47
N ALA A 377 -24.78 -9.96 12.84
CA ALA A 377 -24.65 -9.16 11.63
C ALA A 377 -25.39 -9.81 10.44
N ARG A 378 -25.18 -11.11 10.23
CA ARG A 378 -25.87 -11.89 9.20
C ARG A 378 -27.37 -11.83 9.42
N ALA A 379 -27.84 -12.13 10.62
CA ALA A 379 -29.26 -12.08 10.96
C ALA A 379 -29.88 -10.70 10.79
N ALA A 380 -29.11 -9.62 10.96
CA ALA A 380 -29.58 -8.27 10.67
C ALA A 380 -29.75 -8.03 9.17
N LEU A 381 -28.83 -8.51 8.33
CA LEU A 381 -28.96 -8.45 6.86
C LEU A 381 -30.09 -9.34 6.33
N GLU A 382 -30.30 -10.53 6.90
CA GLU A 382 -31.43 -11.41 6.55
C GLU A 382 -32.77 -10.71 6.84
N ARG A 383 -32.89 -10.07 8.01
CA ARG A 383 -34.05 -9.24 8.35
C ARG A 383 -34.21 -8.06 7.40
N ALA A 384 -33.11 -7.41 7.02
CA ALA A 384 -33.14 -6.29 6.07
C ALA A 384 -33.61 -6.75 4.68
N LEU A 385 -33.11 -7.88 4.18
CA LEU A 385 -33.52 -8.49 2.89
C LEU A 385 -35.00 -8.86 2.87
N GLY A 386 -35.56 -9.32 4.00
CA GLY A 386 -36.99 -9.63 4.14
C GLY A 386 -37.89 -8.40 4.36
N SER A 387 -37.33 -7.20 4.51
CA SER A 387 -38.11 -5.98 4.82
C SER A 387 -38.86 -5.42 3.61
N THR A 388 -39.86 -4.57 3.87
CA THR A 388 -40.57 -3.83 2.81
C THR A 388 -39.64 -2.90 2.02
N SER A 389 -38.65 -2.31 2.69
CA SER A 389 -37.62 -1.44 2.07
C SER A 389 -36.74 -2.21 1.09
N ALA A 390 -36.55 -3.52 1.27
CA ALA A 390 -35.82 -4.35 0.33
C ALA A 390 -36.62 -4.77 -0.91
N LYS A 391 -37.88 -4.34 -1.05
CA LYS A 391 -38.71 -4.75 -2.20
C LYS A 391 -38.36 -4.02 -3.50
N LYS A 392 -38.00 -2.71 -3.47
CA LYS A 392 -37.74 -1.91 -4.67
C LYS A 392 -36.76 -0.75 -4.42
N GLY A 393 -36.13 -0.26 -5.50
CA GLY A 393 -35.36 0.99 -5.51
C GLY A 393 -33.97 0.91 -4.85
N ALA A 394 -33.43 2.07 -4.49
CA ALA A 394 -32.08 2.20 -3.94
C ALA A 394 -31.85 1.40 -2.64
N PRO A 395 -32.79 1.35 -1.67
CA PRO A 395 -32.58 0.55 -0.46
C PRO A 395 -32.44 -0.95 -0.73
N ARG A 396 -33.21 -1.51 -1.69
CA ARG A 396 -33.06 -2.91 -2.15
C ARG A 396 -31.64 -3.17 -2.64
N ARG A 397 -31.12 -2.30 -3.52
CA ARG A 397 -29.76 -2.45 -4.06
C ARG A 397 -28.70 -2.35 -2.97
N LEU A 398 -28.82 -1.40 -2.06
CA LEU A 398 -27.89 -1.20 -0.96
C LEU A 398 -27.81 -2.42 -0.04
N ILE A 399 -28.96 -2.94 0.40
CA ILE A 399 -29.04 -4.12 1.27
C ILE A 399 -28.47 -5.36 0.55
N THR A 400 -28.80 -5.53 -0.73
CA THR A 400 -28.30 -6.65 -1.54
C THR A 400 -26.79 -6.56 -1.71
N ARG A 401 -26.22 -5.38 -1.96
CA ARG A 401 -24.76 -5.15 -2.00
C ARG A 401 -24.09 -5.47 -0.66
N ALA A 402 -24.70 -5.12 0.47
CA ALA A 402 -24.17 -5.47 1.79
C ALA A 402 -24.13 -6.98 2.03
N ALA A 403 -25.21 -7.68 1.67
CA ALA A 403 -25.27 -9.13 1.73
C ALA A 403 -24.24 -9.80 0.79
N LEU A 404 -24.05 -9.27 -0.41
CA LEU A 404 -23.00 -9.71 -1.35
C LEU A 404 -21.60 -9.52 -0.79
N VAL A 405 -21.28 -8.32 -0.28
CA VAL A 405 -19.95 -8.05 0.30
C VAL A 405 -19.68 -8.98 1.47
N ARG A 406 -20.69 -9.26 2.31
CA ARG A 406 -20.55 -10.26 3.39
C ARG A 406 -20.23 -11.65 2.87
N ALA A 407 -20.98 -12.11 1.87
CA ALA A 407 -20.77 -13.41 1.25
C ALA A 407 -19.35 -13.54 0.65
N LEU A 408 -18.86 -12.49 0.00
CA LEU A 408 -17.54 -12.48 -0.65
C LEU A 408 -16.38 -12.35 0.33
N VAL A 409 -16.50 -11.47 1.34
CA VAL A 409 -15.40 -11.15 2.26
C VAL A 409 -15.33 -12.12 3.44
N LEU A 410 -16.48 -12.52 4.00
CA LEU A 410 -16.54 -13.37 5.19
C LEU A 410 -16.90 -14.83 4.87
N GLY A 411 -17.27 -15.15 3.63
CA GLY A 411 -17.80 -16.47 3.28
C GLY A 411 -19.12 -16.78 4.00
N ASP A 412 -19.81 -15.75 4.51
CA ASP A 412 -20.98 -15.87 5.38
C ASP A 412 -22.22 -15.30 4.70
N GLU A 413 -22.76 -16.06 3.75
CA GLU A 413 -23.89 -15.62 2.94
C GLU A 413 -25.20 -15.53 3.75
N PRO A 414 -25.89 -14.37 3.77
CA PRO A 414 -27.23 -14.26 4.34
C PRO A 414 -28.27 -15.08 3.58
N SER A 415 -29.17 -15.75 4.30
CA SER A 415 -30.35 -16.36 3.67
C SER A 415 -31.22 -15.31 2.96
N GLY A 416 -31.84 -15.70 1.85
CA GLY A 416 -32.63 -14.80 0.98
C GLY A 416 -31.83 -14.01 -0.04
N LEU A 417 -30.48 -14.04 -0.02
CA LEU A 417 -29.66 -13.33 -1.02
C LEU A 417 -29.94 -13.82 -2.46
N GLY A 418 -30.01 -15.15 -2.67
CA GLY A 418 -30.32 -15.72 -3.97
C GLY A 418 -31.66 -15.23 -4.54
N GLU A 419 -32.71 -15.28 -3.71
CA GLU A 419 -34.06 -14.81 -4.07
C GLU A 419 -34.07 -13.31 -4.41
N ALA A 420 -33.34 -12.49 -3.65
CA ALA A 420 -33.21 -11.07 -3.93
C ALA A 420 -32.52 -10.81 -5.28
N LEU A 421 -31.46 -11.54 -5.60
CA LEU A 421 -30.78 -11.45 -6.90
C LEU A 421 -31.69 -11.87 -8.05
N ASP A 422 -32.44 -12.96 -7.89
CA ASP A 422 -33.37 -13.45 -8.91
C ASP A 422 -34.51 -12.47 -9.16
N ALA A 423 -35.07 -11.87 -8.10
CA ALA A 423 -36.09 -10.84 -8.19
C ALA A 423 -35.62 -9.60 -8.95
N MET A 424 -34.33 -9.28 -8.89
CA MET A 424 -33.73 -8.12 -9.54
C MET A 424 -33.31 -8.37 -11.01
N ALA A 425 -33.23 -9.64 -11.45
CA ALA A 425 -32.65 -10.01 -12.74
C ALA A 425 -33.43 -9.46 -13.95
N ASN A 426 -34.76 -9.37 -13.82
CA ASN A 426 -35.67 -9.00 -14.92
C ASN A 426 -36.37 -7.65 -14.70
N GLU A 427 -35.84 -6.82 -13.79
CA GLU A 427 -36.39 -5.51 -13.50
C GLU A 427 -36.11 -4.50 -14.62
N LYS A 428 -37.01 -3.51 -14.76
CA LYS A 428 -36.88 -2.45 -15.77
C LYS A 428 -35.65 -1.57 -15.51
N GLU A 429 -35.33 -1.35 -14.25
CA GLU A 429 -34.23 -0.49 -13.82
C GLU A 429 -32.86 -1.13 -14.12
N PRO A 430 -31.99 -0.51 -14.93
CA PRO A 430 -30.67 -1.05 -15.26
C PRO A 430 -29.78 -1.31 -14.04
N ALA A 431 -29.87 -0.45 -13.01
CA ALA A 431 -29.10 -0.63 -11.78
C ALA A 431 -29.49 -1.91 -11.02
N ASP A 432 -30.76 -2.30 -11.04
CA ASP A 432 -31.20 -3.54 -10.38
C ASP A 432 -30.66 -4.77 -11.11
N ARG A 433 -30.73 -4.78 -12.45
CA ARG A 433 -30.14 -5.86 -13.27
C ARG A 433 -28.62 -5.96 -13.10
N ALA A 434 -27.93 -4.83 -13.02
CA ALA A 434 -26.48 -4.79 -12.79
C ALA A 434 -26.08 -5.43 -11.45
N VAL A 435 -26.78 -5.09 -10.35
CA VAL A 435 -26.54 -5.72 -9.03
C VAL A 435 -26.83 -7.21 -9.07
N SER A 436 -27.93 -7.62 -9.72
CA SER A 436 -28.28 -9.04 -9.89
C SER A 436 -27.18 -9.80 -10.62
N VAL A 437 -26.77 -9.32 -11.81
CA VAL A 437 -25.75 -9.98 -12.63
C VAL A 437 -24.41 -10.02 -11.91
N PHE A 438 -23.98 -8.92 -11.29
CA PHE A 438 -22.77 -8.89 -10.49
C PHE A 438 -22.81 -9.96 -9.40
N GLY A 439 -23.89 -10.00 -8.62
CA GLY A 439 -24.01 -10.92 -7.50
C GLY A 439 -24.06 -12.38 -7.92
N ARG A 440 -24.81 -12.70 -8.98
CA ARG A 440 -24.92 -14.08 -9.50
C ARG A 440 -23.61 -14.59 -10.07
N VAL A 441 -22.85 -13.74 -10.76
CA VAL A 441 -21.52 -14.11 -11.28
C VAL A 441 -20.51 -14.24 -10.13
N ALA A 442 -20.44 -13.26 -9.23
CA ALA A 442 -19.46 -13.23 -8.15
C ALA A 442 -19.65 -14.39 -7.16
N THR A 443 -20.89 -14.81 -6.92
CA THR A 443 -21.21 -15.97 -6.07
C THR A 443 -21.26 -17.31 -6.83
N GLY A 444 -21.00 -17.31 -8.14
CA GLY A 444 -20.94 -18.52 -8.96
C GLY A 444 -22.28 -19.16 -9.31
N ARG A 445 -23.41 -18.47 -9.08
CA ARG A 445 -24.76 -18.89 -9.50
C ARG A 445 -24.96 -18.85 -11.02
N THR A 446 -24.19 -18.01 -11.71
CA THR A 446 -24.18 -17.89 -13.18
C THR A 446 -22.73 -17.87 -13.67
N SER A 447 -22.44 -18.56 -14.78
CA SER A 447 -21.11 -18.50 -15.40
C SER A 447 -20.87 -17.15 -16.09
N VAL A 448 -19.60 -16.75 -16.21
CA VAL A 448 -19.23 -15.50 -16.90
C VAL A 448 -19.68 -15.51 -18.35
N ARG A 449 -19.50 -16.63 -19.06
CA ARG A 449 -19.96 -16.81 -20.44
C ARG A 449 -21.47 -16.58 -20.59
N ALA A 450 -22.28 -17.26 -19.78
CA ALA A 450 -23.74 -17.13 -19.87
C ALA A 450 -24.21 -15.70 -19.57
N ALA A 451 -23.56 -15.02 -18.62
CA ALA A 451 -23.86 -13.63 -18.31
C ALA A 451 -23.45 -12.66 -19.43
N LEU A 452 -22.30 -12.88 -20.08
CA LEU A 452 -21.86 -12.07 -21.22
C LEU A 452 -22.72 -12.30 -22.47
N ASP A 453 -23.12 -13.54 -22.76
CA ASP A 453 -24.00 -13.83 -23.90
C ASP A 453 -25.38 -13.19 -23.71
N ALA A 454 -25.88 -13.10 -22.47
CA ALA A 454 -27.09 -12.36 -22.14
C ALA A 454 -26.91 -10.84 -22.22
N ALA A 455 -25.73 -10.33 -21.82
CA ALA A 455 -25.40 -8.89 -21.89
C ALA A 455 -25.13 -8.41 -23.32
N CYS A 456 -24.62 -9.28 -24.19
CA CYS A 456 -24.22 -9.01 -25.58
C CYS A 456 -24.84 -10.03 -26.56
N PRO A 457 -26.17 -10.06 -26.71
CA PRO A 457 -26.82 -10.99 -27.63
C PRO A 457 -26.52 -10.61 -29.09
N GLU A 458 -26.41 -11.59 -29.99
CA GLU A 458 -26.02 -11.38 -31.40
C GLU A 458 -26.88 -10.35 -32.16
N LYS A 459 -28.17 -10.24 -31.80
CA LYS A 459 -29.18 -9.44 -32.52
C LYS A 459 -29.45 -8.07 -31.89
N ARG A 460 -28.82 -7.70 -30.77
CA ARG A 460 -29.05 -6.41 -30.08
C ARG A 460 -27.72 -5.81 -29.62
N PRO A 461 -27.65 -4.47 -29.41
CA PRO A 461 -26.46 -3.87 -28.82
C PRO A 461 -26.21 -4.42 -27.41
N CYS A 462 -24.95 -4.47 -27.02
CA CYS A 462 -24.56 -4.88 -25.67
C CYS A 462 -25.09 -3.91 -24.62
N ASP A 463 -25.55 -4.42 -23.48
CA ASP A 463 -25.87 -3.63 -22.30
C ASP A 463 -24.58 -3.37 -21.51
N VAL A 464 -24.11 -2.12 -21.54
CA VAL A 464 -22.86 -1.69 -20.89
C VAL A 464 -22.87 -1.97 -19.39
N ALA A 465 -24.00 -1.73 -18.71
CA ALA A 465 -24.11 -1.92 -17.27
C ALA A 465 -23.95 -3.39 -16.89
N LEU A 466 -24.49 -4.31 -17.71
CA LEU A 466 -24.33 -5.74 -17.50
C LEU A 466 -22.90 -6.19 -17.78
N VAL A 467 -22.26 -5.73 -18.86
CA VAL A 467 -20.85 -6.05 -19.14
C VAL A 467 -19.94 -5.55 -18.01
N ALA A 468 -20.15 -4.32 -17.52
CA ALA A 468 -19.42 -3.75 -16.40
C ALA A 468 -19.64 -4.50 -15.08
N ALA A 469 -20.86 -4.99 -14.84
CA ALA A 469 -21.17 -5.84 -13.70
C ALA A 469 -20.45 -7.19 -13.78
N VAL A 470 -20.47 -7.85 -14.95
CA VAL A 470 -19.76 -9.12 -15.16
C VAL A 470 -18.26 -8.94 -15.02
N ALA A 471 -17.69 -7.89 -15.61
CA ALA A 471 -16.25 -7.60 -15.53
C ALA A 471 -15.78 -7.46 -14.08
N ARG A 472 -16.47 -6.65 -13.26
CA ARG A 472 -16.13 -6.51 -11.83
C ARG A 472 -16.37 -7.80 -11.05
N ALA A 473 -17.45 -8.53 -11.33
CA ALA A 473 -17.75 -9.79 -10.65
C ALA A 473 -16.72 -10.88 -10.96
N SER A 474 -16.14 -10.87 -12.17
CA SER A 474 -15.06 -11.80 -12.54
C SER A 474 -13.82 -11.66 -11.67
N LEU A 475 -13.54 -10.48 -11.10
CA LEU A 475 -12.43 -10.28 -10.17
C LEU A 475 -12.60 -11.08 -8.87
N ALA A 476 -13.84 -11.27 -8.39
CA ALA A 476 -14.11 -12.12 -7.23
C ALA A 476 -13.83 -13.60 -7.54
N ARG A 477 -14.08 -14.01 -8.78
CA ARG A 477 -13.95 -15.39 -9.25
C ARG A 477 -12.51 -15.75 -9.63
N ALA A 478 -11.77 -14.81 -10.21
CA ALA A 478 -10.35 -14.91 -10.53
C ALA A 478 -9.50 -15.36 -9.32
N ALA A 479 -9.88 -14.91 -8.12
CA ALA A 479 -9.25 -15.35 -6.87
C ALA A 479 -9.41 -16.87 -6.59
N THR A 480 -10.47 -17.50 -7.10
CA THR A 480 -10.78 -18.92 -6.81
C THR A 480 -10.10 -19.91 -7.76
N GLY A 481 -9.39 -19.43 -8.80
CA GLY A 481 -8.52 -20.24 -9.66
C GLY A 481 -9.20 -21.19 -10.65
N LYS A 482 -10.52 -21.11 -10.85
CA LYS A 482 -11.32 -22.03 -11.71
C LYS A 482 -11.95 -21.34 -12.93
N ASP A 483 -11.41 -20.24 -13.41
CA ASP A 483 -12.22 -19.26 -14.14
C ASP A 483 -11.86 -19.09 -15.62
N GLU A 484 -12.85 -19.32 -16.49
CA GLU A 484 -12.83 -18.99 -17.93
C GLU A 484 -13.00 -17.48 -18.18
N ALA A 485 -13.23 -16.70 -17.12
CA ALA A 485 -13.61 -15.29 -17.22
C ALA A 485 -12.61 -14.40 -17.96
N PRO A 486 -11.28 -14.53 -17.77
CA PRO A 486 -10.32 -13.84 -18.60
C PRO A 486 -10.52 -14.06 -20.10
N ALA A 487 -10.69 -15.33 -20.51
CA ALA A 487 -10.81 -15.69 -21.92
C ALA A 487 -12.12 -15.14 -22.53
N GLU A 488 -13.22 -15.23 -21.78
CA GLU A 488 -14.52 -14.73 -22.24
C GLU A 488 -14.58 -13.19 -22.32
N LEU A 489 -13.96 -12.48 -21.37
CA LEU A 489 -13.84 -11.02 -21.45
C LEU A 489 -12.89 -10.60 -22.58
N SER A 490 -11.79 -11.32 -22.81
CA SER A 490 -10.91 -11.09 -23.97
C SER A 490 -11.64 -11.26 -25.29
N ARG A 491 -12.56 -12.23 -25.40
CA ARG A 491 -13.41 -12.42 -26.59
C ARG A 491 -14.28 -11.20 -26.85
N VAL A 492 -14.95 -10.68 -25.81
CA VAL A 492 -15.79 -9.47 -25.94
C VAL A 492 -14.94 -8.26 -26.29
N LEU A 493 -13.79 -8.09 -25.61
CA LEU A 493 -12.86 -7.00 -25.86
C LEU A 493 -12.37 -7.00 -27.31
N GLY A 494 -11.87 -8.14 -27.80
CA GLY A 494 -11.39 -8.29 -29.18
C GLY A 494 -12.47 -8.06 -30.23
N ALA A 495 -13.71 -8.53 -29.98
CA ALA A 495 -14.83 -8.32 -30.90
C ALA A 495 -15.29 -6.85 -30.99
N LYS A 496 -15.12 -6.06 -29.92
CA LYS A 496 -15.54 -4.65 -29.86
C LYS A 496 -14.40 -3.66 -30.16
N ALA A 497 -13.16 -4.08 -29.98
CA ALA A 497 -11.91 -3.39 -30.30
C ALA A 497 -11.72 -2.97 -31.77
N ALA A 498 -12.61 -3.36 -32.67
CA ALA A 498 -12.53 -3.06 -34.11
C ALA A 498 -12.91 -1.61 -34.48
N GLY A 499 -13.23 -0.75 -33.50
CA GLY A 499 -13.63 0.64 -33.73
C GLY A 499 -12.51 1.53 -34.31
N LYS A 500 -12.90 2.50 -35.14
CA LYS A 500 -12.01 3.54 -35.73
C LYS A 500 -11.70 4.71 -34.78
N GLY A 501 -12.22 4.72 -33.57
CA GLY A 501 -12.06 5.82 -32.61
C GLY A 501 -10.68 5.85 -31.93
N ASP A 502 -10.27 7.03 -31.50
CA ASP A 502 -9.02 7.24 -30.75
C ASP A 502 -9.15 6.85 -29.27
N ALA A 503 -10.35 6.97 -28.68
CA ALA A 503 -10.64 6.58 -27.30
C ALA A 503 -11.46 5.27 -27.21
N PRO A 504 -11.22 4.42 -26.20
CA PRO A 504 -12.04 3.23 -25.97
C PRO A 504 -13.43 3.59 -25.46
N SER A 505 -14.44 2.88 -25.96
CA SER A 505 -15.83 2.89 -25.50
C SER A 505 -15.98 2.32 -24.08
N ALA A 506 -17.13 2.57 -23.44
CA ALA A 506 -17.41 2.06 -22.09
C ALA A 506 -17.38 0.52 -22.02
N ILE A 507 -17.76 -0.17 -23.09
CA ILE A 507 -17.68 -1.64 -23.19
C ILE A 507 -16.22 -2.09 -23.23
N GLU A 508 -15.36 -1.42 -24.00
CA GLU A 508 -13.93 -1.74 -24.07
C GLU A 508 -13.24 -1.45 -22.73
N VAL A 509 -13.60 -0.37 -22.05
CA VAL A 509 -13.08 -0.09 -20.70
C VAL A 509 -13.53 -1.15 -19.70
N ALA A 510 -14.81 -1.54 -19.70
CA ALA A 510 -15.33 -2.60 -18.85
C ALA A 510 -14.66 -3.96 -19.13
N ALA A 511 -14.61 -4.37 -20.40
CA ALA A 511 -13.98 -5.63 -20.80
C ALA A 511 -12.45 -5.62 -20.66
N GLY A 512 -11.84 -4.43 -20.57
CA GLY A 512 -10.41 -4.22 -20.37
C GLY A 512 -9.82 -4.87 -19.11
N VAL A 513 -10.65 -5.24 -18.14
CA VAL A 513 -10.28 -6.11 -17.01
C VAL A 513 -9.58 -7.40 -17.48
N ALA A 514 -9.89 -7.89 -18.69
CA ALA A 514 -9.22 -9.04 -19.30
C ALA A 514 -7.70 -8.88 -19.43
N LEU A 515 -7.20 -7.65 -19.65
CA LEU A 515 -5.76 -7.36 -19.76
C LEU A 515 -5.00 -7.54 -18.44
N LEU A 516 -5.69 -7.66 -17.30
CA LEU A 516 -5.04 -8.02 -16.05
C LEU A 516 -4.59 -9.49 -16.05
N ALA A 517 -5.36 -10.35 -16.71
CA ALA A 517 -5.15 -11.79 -16.76
C ALA A 517 -4.32 -12.21 -17.99
N ASP A 518 -4.53 -11.53 -19.13
CA ASP A 518 -3.64 -11.60 -20.29
C ASP A 518 -2.91 -10.26 -20.45
N PRO A 519 -1.78 -10.07 -19.75
CA PRO A 519 -1.01 -8.84 -19.82
C PRO A 519 -0.33 -8.64 -21.18
N SER A 520 -0.36 -9.61 -22.10
CA SER A 520 0.08 -9.41 -23.48
C SER A 520 -1.04 -8.87 -24.37
N GLY A 521 -2.30 -8.94 -23.97
CA GLY A 521 -3.44 -8.47 -24.76
C GLY A 521 -3.59 -9.22 -26.09
N THR A 522 -3.51 -10.55 -26.06
CA THR A 522 -3.70 -11.43 -27.22
C THR A 522 -5.01 -11.13 -27.91
N GLY A 523 -5.01 -11.08 -29.25
CA GLY A 523 -6.19 -10.75 -30.05
C GLY A 523 -6.43 -9.25 -30.28
N LEU A 524 -5.65 -8.37 -29.67
CA LEU A 524 -5.64 -6.93 -29.96
C LEU A 524 -4.45 -6.55 -30.86
N SER A 525 -4.67 -5.59 -31.76
CA SER A 525 -3.60 -5.07 -32.61
C SER A 525 -2.64 -4.16 -31.84
N THR A 526 -1.35 -4.21 -32.20
CA THR A 526 -0.32 -3.35 -31.60
C THR A 526 -0.66 -1.86 -31.75
N ALA A 527 -1.19 -1.48 -32.91
CA ALA A 527 -1.60 -0.11 -33.19
C ALA A 527 -2.72 0.37 -32.24
N LEU A 528 -3.70 -0.48 -31.93
CA LEU A 528 -4.77 -0.15 -30.99
C LEU A 528 -4.24 0.02 -29.57
N LEU A 529 -3.41 -0.91 -29.10
CA LEU A 529 -2.78 -0.81 -27.79
C LEU A 529 -1.91 0.45 -27.65
N ALA A 530 -1.19 0.82 -28.72
CA ALA A 530 -0.40 2.04 -28.75
C ALA A 530 -1.27 3.29 -28.60
N ARG A 531 -2.39 3.37 -29.33
CA ARG A 531 -3.35 4.49 -29.18
C ARG A 531 -3.93 4.56 -27.78
N TRP A 532 -4.38 3.43 -27.23
CA TRP A 532 -4.96 3.40 -25.88
C TRP A 532 -3.94 3.75 -24.79
N ALA A 533 -2.70 3.28 -24.91
CA ALA A 533 -1.64 3.57 -23.94
C ALA A 533 -1.22 5.05 -23.92
N GLU A 534 -1.28 5.72 -25.06
CA GLU A 534 -0.96 7.14 -25.22
C GLU A 534 -2.16 8.07 -24.93
N GLY A 535 -3.37 7.52 -24.78
CA GLY A 535 -4.60 8.27 -24.52
C GLY A 535 -4.94 8.44 -23.04
N GLU A 536 -5.92 9.31 -22.75
CA GLU A 536 -6.37 9.64 -21.38
C GLU A 536 -7.55 8.75 -20.90
N SER A 537 -7.43 7.44 -21.12
CA SER A 537 -8.47 6.47 -20.73
C SER A 537 -8.11 5.74 -19.42
N PRO A 538 -9.10 5.34 -18.59
CA PRO A 538 -8.86 4.37 -17.52
C PRO A 538 -8.23 3.04 -17.96
N LEU A 539 -8.34 2.68 -19.25
CA LEU A 539 -7.72 1.49 -19.84
C LEU A 539 -6.24 1.69 -20.22
N ALA A 540 -5.78 2.93 -20.34
CA ALA A 540 -4.45 3.27 -20.82
C ALA A 540 -3.30 2.57 -20.07
N PRO A 541 -3.33 2.41 -18.73
CA PRO A 541 -2.27 1.70 -18.02
C PRO A 541 -2.17 0.23 -18.42
N LEU A 542 -3.30 -0.47 -18.61
CA LEU A 542 -3.25 -1.88 -19.02
C LEU A 542 -2.79 -2.04 -20.47
N ALA A 543 -3.15 -1.10 -21.34
CA ALA A 543 -2.60 -1.05 -22.70
C ALA A 543 -1.08 -0.79 -22.68
N ALA A 544 -0.61 0.15 -21.84
CA ALA A 544 0.81 0.46 -21.65
C ALA A 544 1.60 -0.73 -21.10
N ARG A 545 0.98 -1.56 -20.24
CA ARG A 545 1.57 -2.82 -19.77
C ARG A 545 1.70 -3.88 -20.88
N ALA A 546 0.79 -3.90 -21.84
CA ALA A 546 0.78 -4.90 -22.91
C ALA A 546 1.77 -4.62 -24.03
N LEU A 547 2.09 -3.36 -24.29
CA LEU A 547 2.96 -2.96 -25.39
C LEU A 547 4.37 -3.59 -25.38
N PRO A 548 5.11 -3.63 -24.25
CA PRO A 548 6.49 -4.14 -24.25
C PRO A 548 6.63 -5.62 -24.62
N SER A 549 5.57 -6.43 -24.50
CA SER A 549 5.59 -7.81 -25.00
C SER A 549 5.68 -7.91 -26.54
N ARG A 550 5.47 -6.79 -27.24
CA ARG A 550 5.53 -6.65 -28.71
C ARG A 550 6.63 -5.67 -29.11
N ASP A 551 7.69 -5.57 -28.31
CA ASP A 551 8.75 -4.61 -28.57
C ASP A 551 9.45 -4.90 -29.91
N ASP A 552 9.61 -3.84 -30.69
CA ASP A 552 10.32 -3.78 -31.96
C ASP A 552 10.92 -2.37 -32.11
N GLU A 553 11.61 -2.08 -33.21
CA GLU A 553 12.25 -0.77 -33.38
C GLU A 553 11.25 0.42 -33.31
N ALA A 554 10.04 0.25 -33.84
CA ALA A 554 9.02 1.28 -33.86
C ALA A 554 8.33 1.45 -32.49
N ILE A 555 8.06 0.35 -31.80
CA ILE A 555 7.42 0.31 -30.48
C ILE A 555 8.38 0.76 -29.39
N ARG A 556 9.68 0.47 -29.49
CA ARG A 556 10.71 0.87 -28.52
C ARG A 556 10.73 2.38 -28.29
N ALA A 557 10.57 3.18 -29.34
CA ALA A 557 10.48 4.63 -29.22
C ALA A 557 9.24 5.08 -28.42
N ARG A 558 8.11 4.37 -28.56
CA ARG A 558 6.89 4.61 -27.79
C ARG A 558 7.05 4.21 -26.32
N ILE A 559 7.63 3.03 -26.05
CA ILE A 559 7.94 2.57 -24.67
C ILE A 559 8.79 3.61 -23.94
N LYS A 560 9.86 4.11 -24.57
CA LYS A 560 10.71 5.16 -24.00
C LYS A 560 9.93 6.45 -23.69
N ARG A 561 9.01 6.87 -24.56
CA ARG A 561 8.14 8.03 -24.31
C ARG A 561 7.19 7.79 -23.14
N LEU A 562 6.57 6.61 -23.05
CA LEU A 562 5.68 6.25 -21.94
C LEU A 562 6.43 6.23 -20.60
N LEU A 563 7.64 5.67 -20.55
CA LEU A 563 8.51 5.70 -19.36
C LEU A 563 8.98 7.11 -18.97
N ALA A 564 9.04 8.04 -19.92
CA ALA A 564 9.38 9.45 -19.67
C ALA A 564 8.15 10.34 -19.44
N GLY A 565 6.94 9.78 -19.52
CA GLY A 565 5.68 10.51 -19.41
C GLY A 565 5.40 11.02 -18.00
N THR A 566 4.41 11.90 -17.87
CA THR A 566 4.06 12.55 -16.59
C THR A 566 3.20 11.68 -15.68
N ASP A 567 2.34 10.81 -16.22
CA ASP A 567 1.47 9.94 -15.42
C ASP A 567 2.28 8.76 -14.80
N PRO A 568 2.49 8.73 -13.46
CA PRO A 568 3.22 7.66 -12.81
C PRO A 568 2.56 6.29 -12.97
N VAL A 569 1.23 6.24 -13.13
CA VAL A 569 0.52 4.97 -13.31
C VAL A 569 0.89 4.37 -14.68
N ILE A 570 0.97 5.18 -15.72
CA ILE A 570 1.42 4.73 -17.06
C ILE A 570 2.88 4.29 -17.03
N ARG A 571 3.76 5.07 -16.38
CA ARG A 571 5.18 4.69 -16.21
C ARG A 571 5.32 3.35 -15.49
N ALA A 572 4.61 3.18 -14.37
CA ALA A 572 4.61 1.94 -13.59
C ALA A 572 4.14 0.74 -14.41
N HIS A 573 3.07 0.89 -15.19
CA HIS A 573 2.55 -0.19 -16.01
C HIS A 573 3.46 -0.53 -17.20
N THR A 574 4.05 0.47 -17.83
CA THR A 574 5.07 0.28 -18.88
C THR A 574 6.26 -0.50 -18.32
N ALA A 575 6.73 -0.14 -17.12
CA ALA A 575 7.79 -0.88 -16.43
C ALA A 575 7.38 -2.33 -16.11
N LEU A 576 6.16 -2.57 -15.61
CA LEU A 576 5.66 -3.93 -15.40
C LEU A 576 5.56 -4.72 -16.72
N GLY A 577 5.25 -4.07 -17.83
CA GLY A 577 5.21 -4.68 -19.16
C GLY A 577 6.59 -5.18 -19.61
N LEU A 578 7.65 -4.43 -19.32
CA LEU A 578 9.05 -4.80 -19.63
C LEU A 578 9.50 -6.10 -18.93
N ALA A 579 8.76 -6.59 -17.93
CA ALA A 579 8.96 -7.90 -17.37
C ALA A 579 8.72 -9.03 -18.38
N LEU A 580 7.83 -8.81 -19.35
CA LEU A 580 7.40 -9.76 -20.39
C LEU A 580 8.05 -9.48 -21.76
N ASP A 581 8.84 -8.41 -21.86
CA ASP A 581 9.55 -8.04 -23.08
C ASP A 581 10.59 -9.12 -23.44
N PRO A 582 10.58 -9.69 -24.66
CA PRO A 582 11.56 -10.70 -25.05
C PRO A 582 12.99 -10.15 -25.14
N GLU A 583 13.18 -8.84 -25.30
CA GLU A 583 14.48 -8.23 -25.57
C GLU A 583 15.31 -8.08 -24.27
N PRO A 584 16.60 -8.50 -24.26
CA PRO A 584 17.47 -8.33 -23.10
C PRO A 584 17.70 -6.87 -22.68
N ASP A 585 17.63 -5.92 -23.63
CA ASP A 585 17.81 -4.48 -23.37
C ASP A 585 16.69 -3.89 -22.49
N ALA A 586 15.58 -4.61 -22.30
CA ALA A 586 14.53 -4.22 -21.34
C ALA A 586 15.08 -4.02 -19.92
N THR A 587 16.08 -4.80 -19.51
CA THR A 587 16.75 -4.62 -18.21
C THR A 587 17.50 -3.30 -18.13
N SER A 588 18.10 -2.83 -19.23
CA SER A 588 18.73 -1.49 -19.31
C SER A 588 17.69 -0.39 -19.22
N LEU A 589 16.54 -0.54 -19.89
CA LEU A 589 15.43 0.43 -19.81
C LEU A 589 14.89 0.55 -18.39
N LEU A 590 14.69 -0.59 -17.71
CA LEU A 590 14.28 -0.65 -16.31
C LEU A 590 15.30 0.02 -15.38
N ALA A 591 16.58 -0.31 -15.53
CA ALA A 591 17.65 0.30 -14.74
C ALA A 591 17.72 1.83 -14.91
N ASN A 592 17.53 2.32 -16.14
CA ASN A 592 17.47 3.75 -16.43
C ASN A 592 16.22 4.42 -15.86
N ALA A 593 15.06 3.76 -15.94
CA ALA A 593 13.81 4.25 -15.37
C ALA A 593 13.93 4.40 -13.85
N TYR A 594 14.48 3.40 -13.14
CA TYR A 594 14.66 3.46 -11.69
C TYR A 594 15.53 4.63 -11.22
N ARG A 595 16.56 4.95 -11.98
CA ARG A 595 17.69 5.78 -11.53
C ARG A 595 17.29 7.16 -11.02
N PHE A 596 16.33 7.80 -11.67
CA PHE A 596 15.86 9.15 -11.35
C PHE A 596 14.34 9.19 -11.15
N GLU A 597 13.72 8.05 -10.85
CA GLU A 597 12.29 7.99 -10.61
C GLU A 597 11.97 8.45 -9.20
N ASP A 598 11.20 9.53 -9.12
CA ASP A 598 10.77 10.16 -7.89
C ASP A 598 9.53 9.46 -7.30
N ASP A 599 8.67 8.84 -8.11
CA ASP A 599 7.46 8.17 -7.63
C ASP A 599 7.78 6.77 -7.05
N PRO A 600 7.50 6.51 -5.76
CA PRO A 600 7.77 5.21 -5.14
C PRO A 600 6.97 4.07 -5.78
N THR A 601 5.77 4.33 -6.30
CA THR A 601 4.94 3.33 -6.98
C THR A 601 5.61 2.85 -8.25
N VAL A 602 6.20 3.77 -9.03
CA VAL A 602 6.96 3.41 -10.24
C VAL A 602 8.24 2.67 -9.88
N ARG A 603 8.98 3.10 -8.84
CA ARG A 603 10.16 2.35 -8.38
C ARG A 603 9.82 0.93 -7.94
N ARG A 604 8.71 0.72 -7.21
CA ARG A 604 8.21 -0.62 -6.86
C ARG A 604 7.88 -1.43 -8.10
N ALA A 605 7.24 -0.83 -9.10
CA ALA A 605 6.93 -1.49 -10.38
C ALA A 605 8.20 -1.92 -11.15
N VAL A 606 9.22 -1.06 -11.21
CA VAL A 606 10.51 -1.38 -11.83
C VAL A 606 11.20 -2.54 -11.11
N VAL A 607 11.25 -2.52 -9.77
CA VAL A 607 11.84 -3.63 -8.99
C VAL A 607 11.08 -4.95 -9.20
N ARG A 608 9.74 -4.90 -9.27
CA ARG A 608 8.93 -6.08 -9.62
C ARG A 608 9.24 -6.59 -11.02
N ALA A 609 9.39 -5.71 -12.00
CA ALA A 609 9.76 -6.11 -13.35
C ALA A 609 11.15 -6.78 -13.38
N LEU A 610 12.14 -6.16 -12.74
CA LEU A 610 13.50 -6.73 -12.57
C LEU A 610 13.51 -8.08 -11.82
N SER A 611 12.49 -8.38 -11.00
CA SER A 611 12.36 -9.69 -10.33
C SER A 611 11.96 -10.84 -11.28
N ALA A 612 11.37 -10.52 -12.43
CA ALA A 612 11.03 -11.49 -13.47
C ALA A 612 12.16 -11.66 -14.52
N ARG A 613 13.06 -10.67 -14.60
CA ARG A 613 14.23 -10.65 -15.47
C ARG A 613 15.33 -11.56 -14.95
N ARG A 614 16.18 -12.08 -15.86
CA ARG A 614 17.27 -13.01 -15.54
C ARG A 614 18.66 -12.45 -15.82
N GLU A 615 18.75 -11.34 -16.54
CA GLU A 615 20.02 -10.76 -16.96
C GLU A 615 20.85 -10.30 -15.75
N PRO A 616 22.17 -10.54 -15.71
CA PRO A 616 23.03 -10.12 -14.60
C PRO A 616 22.99 -8.63 -14.30
N LEU A 617 22.73 -7.80 -15.32
CA LEU A 617 22.64 -6.34 -15.21
C LEU A 617 21.60 -5.86 -14.19
N ARG A 618 20.57 -6.68 -13.89
CA ARG A 618 19.53 -6.34 -12.91
C ARG A 618 20.08 -6.19 -11.48
N ALA A 619 21.17 -6.90 -11.15
CA ALA A 619 21.67 -7.02 -9.79
C ALA A 619 22.03 -5.66 -9.18
N ALA A 620 22.77 -4.82 -9.92
CA ALA A 620 23.21 -3.51 -9.43
C ALA A 620 22.03 -2.60 -9.05
N THR A 621 20.98 -2.56 -9.87
CA THR A 621 19.77 -1.77 -9.56
C THR A 621 19.03 -2.33 -8.36
N LEU A 622 18.91 -3.66 -8.24
CA LEU A 622 18.26 -4.30 -7.10
C LEU A 622 19.05 -4.11 -5.79
N GLU A 623 20.37 -4.16 -5.83
CA GLU A 623 21.22 -3.90 -4.66
C GLU A 623 21.13 -2.45 -4.20
N LEU A 624 21.20 -1.50 -5.14
CA LEU A 624 20.96 -0.09 -4.86
C LEU A 624 19.59 0.12 -4.21
N ALA A 625 18.55 -0.53 -4.75
CA ALA A 625 17.19 -0.45 -4.22
C ALA A 625 17.06 -1.05 -2.83
N ARG A 626 17.65 -2.23 -2.59
CA ARG A 626 17.67 -2.91 -1.29
C ARG A 626 18.29 -2.03 -0.22
N ASP A 627 19.38 -1.35 -0.55
CA ASP A 627 20.28 -0.76 0.43
C ASP A 627 19.93 0.70 0.73
N PHE A 628 19.53 1.46 -0.31
CA PHE A 628 19.50 2.92 -0.26
C PHE A 628 18.20 3.56 -0.79
N ASP A 629 17.18 2.78 -1.17
CA ASP A 629 15.87 3.39 -1.46
C ASP A 629 15.18 3.82 -0.15
N PRO A 630 14.64 5.05 -0.04
CA PRO A 630 13.91 5.48 1.16
C PRO A 630 12.60 4.72 1.39
N ASP A 631 11.98 4.18 0.34
CA ASP A 631 10.73 3.43 0.44
C ASP A 631 10.96 2.00 0.97
N ASP A 632 10.26 1.64 2.04
CA ASP A 632 10.41 0.34 2.71
C ASP A 632 9.97 -0.84 1.83
N GLN A 633 8.90 -0.66 1.06
CA GLN A 633 8.40 -1.66 0.14
C GLN A 633 9.35 -1.86 -1.04
N VAL A 634 9.96 -0.80 -1.59
CA VAL A 634 11.03 -0.93 -2.61
C VAL A 634 12.17 -1.78 -2.06
N ARG A 635 12.68 -1.49 -0.85
CA ARG A 635 13.74 -2.29 -0.22
C ARG A 635 13.32 -3.74 -0.01
N ALA A 636 12.09 -3.98 0.44
CA ALA A 636 11.57 -5.33 0.68
C ALA A 636 11.41 -6.14 -0.62
N LEU A 637 10.86 -5.53 -1.68
CA LEU A 637 10.76 -6.14 -3.00
C LEU A 637 12.13 -6.45 -3.57
N ALA A 638 13.10 -5.55 -3.41
CA ALA A 638 14.46 -5.76 -3.90
C ALA A 638 15.17 -6.93 -3.20
N ARG A 639 15.03 -7.07 -1.87
CA ARG A 639 15.52 -8.24 -1.12
C ARG A 639 14.93 -9.54 -1.67
N ALA A 640 13.61 -9.57 -1.86
CA ALA A 640 12.94 -10.77 -2.38
C ALA A 640 13.34 -11.08 -3.83
N ALA A 641 13.50 -10.07 -4.69
CA ALA A 641 13.96 -10.23 -6.07
C ALA A 641 15.40 -10.77 -6.17
N LEU A 642 16.30 -10.31 -5.29
CA LEU A 642 17.67 -10.82 -5.18
C LEU A 642 17.71 -12.28 -4.69
N SER A 643 16.72 -12.71 -3.89
CA SER A 643 16.56 -14.12 -3.50
C SER A 643 15.96 -15.02 -4.60
N GLY A 644 15.76 -14.50 -5.82
CA GLY A 644 15.25 -15.26 -6.96
C GLY A 644 13.72 -15.38 -7.02
N ARG A 645 12.97 -14.69 -6.15
CA ARG A 645 11.50 -14.68 -6.20
C ARG A 645 11.00 -13.73 -7.29
N THR A 646 10.08 -14.19 -8.13
CA THR A 646 9.31 -13.32 -9.03
C THR A 646 8.13 -12.70 -8.28
N LEU A 647 7.99 -11.38 -8.39
CA LEU A 647 7.09 -10.57 -7.56
C LEU A 647 6.09 -9.79 -8.41
N LEU A 648 5.74 -10.31 -9.59
CA LEU A 648 4.74 -9.68 -10.44
C LEU A 648 3.37 -9.67 -9.73
N PRO A 649 2.60 -8.57 -9.85
CA PRO A 649 1.29 -8.48 -9.22
C PRO A 649 0.34 -9.58 -9.68
N THR A 650 -0.47 -10.10 -8.76
CA THR A 650 -1.51 -11.10 -9.06
C THR A 650 -2.82 -10.44 -9.50
N LEU A 651 -3.61 -11.17 -10.29
CA LEU A 651 -4.90 -10.71 -10.82
C LEU A 651 -5.89 -10.31 -9.73
N ALA A 652 -6.03 -11.10 -8.68
CA ALA A 652 -6.90 -10.85 -7.53
C ALA A 652 -6.38 -11.59 -6.30
N VAL A 653 -6.81 -11.17 -5.11
CA VAL A 653 -6.50 -11.82 -3.83
C VAL A 653 -7.75 -12.53 -3.29
N THR A 654 -7.62 -13.83 -2.99
CA THR A 654 -8.68 -14.64 -2.37
C THR A 654 -9.01 -14.16 -0.97
N GLY A 655 -10.30 -13.92 -0.72
CA GLY A 655 -10.75 -13.32 0.54
C GLY A 655 -10.27 -11.88 0.75
N GLY A 656 -9.74 -11.24 -0.30
CA GLY A 656 -9.28 -9.86 -0.24
C GLY A 656 -10.44 -8.88 -0.01
N PRO A 657 -10.17 -7.68 0.51
CA PRO A 657 -11.17 -6.63 0.67
C PRO A 657 -11.93 -6.30 -0.62
N VAL A 658 -13.16 -5.82 -0.45
CA VAL A 658 -13.98 -5.23 -1.51
C VAL A 658 -13.96 -3.73 -1.35
N ALA A 659 -13.55 -2.99 -2.39
CA ALA A 659 -13.79 -1.54 -2.42
C ALA A 659 -15.28 -1.31 -2.68
N TRP A 660 -15.89 -0.53 -1.79
CA TRP A 660 -17.25 -0.02 -1.95
C TRP A 660 -17.16 1.49 -2.17
N ILE A 661 -17.47 1.92 -3.40
CA ILE A 661 -17.37 3.32 -3.81
C ILE A 661 -18.76 3.80 -4.21
N SER A 662 -19.15 4.98 -3.74
CA SER A 662 -20.39 5.64 -4.14
C SER A 662 -20.09 7.00 -4.74
N LEU A 663 -20.38 7.17 -6.02
CA LEU A 663 -20.28 8.46 -6.70
C LEU A 663 -21.53 9.27 -6.35
N VAL A 664 -21.35 10.35 -5.60
CA VAL A 664 -22.43 11.23 -5.17
C VAL A 664 -22.35 12.52 -5.98
N ALA A 665 -23.42 12.82 -6.70
CA ALA A 665 -23.55 14.09 -7.41
C ALA A 665 -23.68 15.23 -6.40
N ASN A 666 -22.87 16.29 -6.57
CA ASN A 666 -22.91 17.49 -5.72
C ASN A 666 -24.17 18.34 -5.94
N ALA A 667 -24.88 18.13 -7.04
CA ALA A 667 -26.16 18.74 -7.36
C ALA A 667 -26.99 17.79 -8.26
N PRO A 668 -28.33 17.91 -8.30
CA PRO A 668 -29.16 17.10 -9.19
C PRO A 668 -28.76 17.18 -10.68
N SER A 669 -28.23 18.32 -11.12
CA SER A 669 -27.74 18.52 -12.49
C SER A 669 -26.50 17.68 -12.83
N ALA A 670 -25.76 17.20 -11.83
CA ALA A 670 -24.60 16.33 -11.99
C ALA A 670 -24.95 14.83 -11.95
N LEU A 671 -26.23 14.45 -11.80
CA LEU A 671 -26.64 13.04 -11.86
C LEU A 671 -26.27 12.35 -13.18
N PRO A 672 -26.38 12.97 -14.36
CA PRO A 672 -25.97 12.33 -15.61
C PRO A 672 -24.45 12.07 -15.68
N SER A 673 -23.62 12.82 -14.94
CA SER A 673 -22.16 12.67 -15.00
C SER A 673 -21.62 11.52 -14.13
N ILE A 674 -22.46 10.93 -13.28
CA ILE A 674 -22.09 9.76 -12.46
C ILE A 674 -22.56 8.42 -13.07
N GLN A 675 -23.56 8.43 -13.95
CA GLN A 675 -24.10 7.21 -14.55
C GLN A 675 -23.09 6.62 -15.54
N GLY A 676 -22.68 5.36 -15.34
CA GLY A 676 -21.72 4.71 -16.23
C GLY A 676 -20.33 5.36 -16.20
N ARG A 677 -20.05 6.26 -15.25
CA ARG A 677 -18.78 6.98 -15.19
C ARG A 677 -17.63 5.98 -15.06
N ALA A 678 -16.72 6.04 -16.01
CA ALA A 678 -15.52 5.24 -15.96
C ALA A 678 -14.50 5.84 -15.00
N ALA A 679 -13.71 4.96 -14.39
CA ALA A 679 -12.63 5.34 -13.50
C ALA A 679 -11.51 4.31 -13.53
N ARG A 680 -10.37 4.73 -12.99
CA ARG A 680 -9.20 3.91 -12.77
C ARG A 680 -9.05 3.71 -11.26
N LEU A 681 -9.10 2.46 -10.80
CA LEU A 681 -8.75 2.11 -9.42
C LEU A 681 -7.33 1.55 -9.39
N VAL A 682 -6.39 2.32 -8.84
CA VAL A 682 -5.02 1.86 -8.57
C VAL A 682 -5.01 1.14 -7.23
N ARG A 683 -4.71 -0.15 -7.27
CA ARG A 683 -4.59 -1.04 -6.10
C ARG A 683 -3.35 -0.71 -5.27
N SER A 684 -3.25 -1.27 -4.06
CA SER A 684 -2.08 -1.09 -3.18
C SER A 684 -0.79 -1.70 -3.73
N ASP A 685 -0.89 -2.66 -4.64
CA ASP A 685 0.25 -3.18 -5.39
C ASP A 685 0.59 -2.36 -6.64
N GLY A 686 -0.10 -1.25 -6.90
CA GLY A 686 0.17 -0.31 -7.99
C GLY A 686 -0.47 -0.68 -9.33
N VAL A 687 -1.21 -1.80 -9.42
CA VAL A 687 -1.93 -2.18 -10.64
C VAL A 687 -3.23 -1.41 -10.75
N ALA A 688 -3.48 -0.86 -11.94
CA ALA A 688 -4.70 -0.15 -12.28
C ALA A 688 -5.76 -1.13 -12.77
N VAL A 689 -6.96 -1.03 -12.21
CA VAL A 689 -8.16 -1.74 -12.64
C VAL A 689 -9.09 -0.72 -13.30
N PRO A 690 -9.41 -0.86 -14.60
CA PRO A 690 -10.44 -0.05 -15.23
C PRO A 690 -11.79 -0.46 -14.65
N ILE A 691 -12.58 0.53 -14.26
CA ILE A 691 -13.91 0.32 -13.70
C ILE A 691 -14.91 1.20 -14.41
N VAL A 692 -16.14 0.70 -14.54
CA VAL A 692 -17.30 1.45 -15.03
C VAL A 692 -18.34 1.35 -13.93
N ALA A 693 -18.85 2.49 -13.47
CA ALA A 693 -19.82 2.52 -12.38
C ALA A 693 -21.16 1.91 -12.77
N ASP A 694 -21.89 1.36 -11.79
CA ASP A 694 -23.28 1.00 -12.01
C ASP A 694 -24.10 2.25 -12.40
N PRO A 695 -25.27 2.10 -13.05
CA PRO A 695 -26.13 3.23 -13.40
C PRO A 695 -26.58 4.09 -12.20
N ASP A 696 -26.49 3.57 -10.97
CA ASP A 696 -26.75 4.32 -9.73
C ASP A 696 -25.48 4.90 -9.07
N GLY A 697 -24.34 4.89 -9.76
CA GLY A 697 -23.07 5.47 -9.31
C GLY A 697 -22.31 4.63 -8.27
N VAL A 698 -22.78 3.43 -7.92
CA VAL A 698 -22.12 2.57 -6.94
C VAL A 698 -21.18 1.57 -7.62
N VAL A 699 -20.02 1.33 -7.02
CA VAL A 699 -19.02 0.38 -7.52
C VAL A 699 -18.57 -0.56 -6.41
N LEU A 700 -18.73 -1.86 -6.65
CA LEU A 700 -18.06 -2.91 -5.88
C LEU A 700 -16.89 -3.47 -6.69
N VAL A 701 -15.69 -3.42 -6.12
CA VAL A 701 -14.49 -4.02 -6.72
C VAL A 701 -13.90 -5.05 -5.74
N PRO A 702 -14.13 -6.35 -5.97
CA PRO A 702 -13.67 -7.41 -5.08
C PRO A 702 -12.22 -7.83 -5.34
N GLY A 703 -11.63 -8.54 -4.38
CA GLY A 703 -10.34 -9.21 -4.56
C GLY A 703 -9.14 -8.27 -4.57
N LEU A 704 -9.26 -7.12 -3.89
CA LEU A 704 -8.17 -6.15 -3.80
C LEU A 704 -7.09 -6.64 -2.81
N PRO A 705 -5.82 -6.30 -3.04
CA PRO A 705 -4.78 -6.46 -2.02
C PRO A 705 -4.97 -5.47 -0.88
N ASP A 706 -4.53 -5.84 0.33
CA ASP A 706 -4.54 -4.95 1.49
C ASP A 706 -3.62 -3.74 1.27
N GLY A 707 -4.05 -2.57 1.75
CA GLY A 707 -3.28 -1.34 1.70
C GLY A 707 -4.02 -0.18 1.03
N PRO A 708 -3.33 0.94 0.79
CA PRO A 708 -3.94 2.13 0.19
C PRO A 708 -4.30 1.89 -1.27
N ALA A 709 -5.44 2.41 -1.70
CA ALA A 709 -5.85 2.41 -3.11
C ALA A 709 -6.24 3.84 -3.52
N ALA A 710 -6.09 4.16 -4.80
CA ALA A 710 -6.45 5.47 -5.34
C ALA A 710 -7.46 5.32 -6.47
N LEU A 711 -8.50 6.13 -6.45
CA LEU A 711 -9.50 6.20 -7.51
C LEU A 711 -9.33 7.49 -8.30
N THR A 712 -9.27 7.39 -9.63
CA THR A 712 -9.28 8.54 -10.53
C THR A 712 -10.45 8.40 -11.49
N LEU A 713 -11.40 9.33 -11.45
CA LEU A 713 -12.51 9.37 -12.40
C LEU A 713 -11.98 9.83 -13.77
N ALA A 714 -12.52 9.27 -14.86
CA ALA A 714 -12.29 9.82 -16.19
C ALA A 714 -12.72 11.30 -16.21
N PRO A 715 -12.11 12.19 -17.02
CA PRO A 715 -12.45 13.62 -17.05
C PRO A 715 -13.84 13.88 -17.62
N GLU A 716 -14.28 13.07 -18.58
CA GLU A 716 -15.61 13.11 -19.19
C GLU A 716 -16.28 11.73 -19.13
N ALA A 717 -17.60 11.68 -19.33
CA ALA A 717 -18.28 10.42 -19.59
C ALA A 717 -17.74 9.85 -20.91
N ILE A 718 -17.55 8.55 -20.99
CA ILE A 718 -16.97 7.93 -22.19
C ILE A 718 -17.98 8.06 -23.33
N PRO A 719 -17.57 8.42 -24.56
CA PRO A 719 -18.47 8.49 -25.71
C PRO A 719 -19.27 7.18 -25.86
N GLY A 720 -20.60 7.28 -25.80
CA GLY A 720 -21.53 6.14 -25.78
C GLY A 720 -22.35 6.00 -24.49
N ASP A 721 -22.07 6.80 -23.45
CA ASP A 721 -22.74 6.76 -22.14
C ASP A 721 -24.16 7.37 -22.11
N ALA A 722 -24.63 7.97 -23.20
CA ALA A 722 -26.00 8.45 -23.32
C ALA A 722 -26.73 7.69 -24.43
N GLY A 723 -27.86 7.08 -24.08
CA GLY A 723 -28.98 7.17 -25.01
C GLY A 723 -29.21 8.66 -25.25
N SER A 724 -28.81 9.14 -26.42
CA SER A 724 -29.32 10.39 -26.96
C SER A 724 -30.83 10.47 -26.74
N PRO A 725 -31.44 11.64 -26.52
CA PRO A 725 -32.67 11.88 -27.25
C PRO A 725 -32.40 11.79 -28.76
#